data_AF-A0A8S1GNC1-F1
#
_entry.id   AF-A0A8S1GNC1-F1
#
_cell.length_a   1.000
_cell.length_b   1.000
_cell.length_c   1.000
_cell.angle_alpha   90.00
_cell.angle_beta   90.00
_cell.angle_gamma   90.00
#
_symmetry.space_group_name_H-M   'P 1'
#
loop_
_entity.id
_entity.type
_entity.pdbx_description
1 polymer ?
#
loop_
_entity_poly.entity_id
_entity_poly.type
_entity_poly.pdbx_seq_one_letter_code
_entity_poly.pdbx_strand_id
1 'polypeptide(L)'
;MASTPNYTAQIMQLQKEIDQIRADFTDNDNAFFLCSMAIIIFLMQCGFAFLEAGAVRSKNTTNILIKNLLDSCIAIVGYWSLGWAFAYGDASNSTAGLFIGYSQFFLANFTDYPKFFFQYVFAATSATIVSGAVAERCEFVTYIVYCSVISTFVYPILTHWGWHPQGWMLQGITSGIIKTTYLDFAGAGVVHLCGGSISFVAALIMGPRIGKFPKDGEEESDEIKGHSVPFAALGGFILMFGFLAFNGGSMADIVKPGEGYIVALAMVNTILCGAFAALTYLIMHYITHGKWTLLLTINACLAGMVSACAGCNRMEPWGSVFVGTGSGLIYLALSKMMIWFKIDDPLDAFAVHAGGGFWGLISTVIVGHEGIAYAVAHAIGGKDGANNEVAQSFAQLGWQFVCIAAIVTWSWLWMVPIFLFLKKIGKLRVSEEVEINGLDIYKHGESAYPLHAYGHGWHEFEATGHGLPHAKNRGRTLSVNAEMSLEQLAAVYERTSSISHEQEATKRLFAPHNDASRKTSKVRSQNGEHLPNSKKSSSYQVHDSSNMTSTPNYTAQIIQLQNEVIQIRADFTDNENAFFLCSMAMIIFFMQCGFAFLEAGAVRSKNTTNILIKNLLDSCIAIVGYWAFGWALAYGEASNPTVGLFIGHSQFFLANFTNYPKFFFQYVFAATSSTIVSGAVAERCEFITYIVYVTVISTFVYPILTHWGWHPQGWMFLGFSSGSISTTYLDYAGSGMVHLCGGSISLVAAYIMGPRIGKFPKDDEEESDEIKGHSVPFVALGGFILMFGFLAFNGGSQADIVKPGEGDIVALSMVNTFLCGAFASFTYLIIHYITHGKWTLLLTINACLTGMVSACAGCNRMEPWGSFFVGTGAGLIYLALSKLMIRLKIDDPLDAFAVHAGGGFWGLISAVVFAHDGIVYAVFHAFGGQRGAGHELAQSFAQLGWQFVCIIAIITWSCFWLIPIFLFLRKIGKLRVPEQVEVNGLDIFKHGESAYPLHAYGHGWHEFEATTQVVPNAKKKSVRVDTEMSLEHLAAVYERTSSVPYEQETTKRLFDASRKNSRARPQVGEYVTSNPKKSTSYQVYDSNDKDNENGRI
;
A
#
# COMPACT_ATOMS: atom_id res chain seq x y z
N MET A 1 -5.64 -44.90 54.55
CA MET A 1 -6.92 -44.19 54.33
C MET A 1 -6.84 -43.60 52.94
N ALA A 2 -7.82 -43.82 52.06
CA ALA A 2 -7.88 -43.09 50.80
C ALA A 2 -8.36 -41.66 51.06
N SER A 3 -7.78 -40.67 50.38
CA SER A 3 -8.25 -39.29 50.45
C SER A 3 -9.63 -39.19 49.79
N THR A 4 -10.60 -38.61 50.51
CA THR A 4 -11.88 -38.23 49.91
C THR A 4 -11.62 -37.23 48.78
N PRO A 5 -12.16 -37.43 47.56
CA PRO A 5 -11.97 -36.48 46.48
C PRO A 5 -12.50 -35.10 46.88
N ASN A 6 -11.64 -34.08 46.82
CA ASN A 6 -12.05 -32.70 47.04
C ASN A 6 -12.70 -32.16 45.76
N TYR A 7 -13.95 -32.57 45.52
CA TYR A 7 -14.70 -32.18 44.35
C TYR A 7 -14.86 -30.66 44.23
N THR A 8 -14.95 -29.94 45.35
CA THR A 8 -14.98 -28.46 45.36
C THR A 8 -13.71 -27.87 44.74
N ALA A 9 -12.53 -28.39 45.10
CA ALA A 9 -11.27 -27.95 44.50
C ALA A 9 -11.17 -28.33 43.01
N GLN A 10 -11.72 -29.47 42.59
CA GLN A 10 -11.78 -29.85 41.17
C GLN A 10 -12.69 -28.92 40.37
N ILE A 11 -13.86 -28.55 40.91
CA ILE A 11 -14.80 -27.58 40.30
C ILE A 11 -14.16 -26.20 40.22
N MET A 12 -13.49 -25.74 41.29
CA MET A 12 -12.76 -24.45 41.28
C MET A 12 -11.61 -24.44 40.26
N GLN A 13 -10.89 -25.56 40.10
CA GLN A 13 -9.82 -25.69 39.12
C GLN A 13 -10.35 -25.68 37.68
N LEU A 14 -11.45 -26.39 37.41
CA LEU A 14 -12.10 -26.40 36.09
C LEU A 14 -12.69 -25.03 35.74
N GLN A 15 -13.35 -24.36 36.69
CA GLN A 15 -13.83 -22.99 36.49
C GLN A 15 -12.66 -22.04 36.17
N LYS A 16 -11.56 -22.12 36.92
CA LYS A 16 -10.35 -21.33 36.63
C LYS A 16 -9.77 -21.65 35.25
N GLU A 17 -9.80 -22.90 34.80
CA GLU A 17 -9.36 -23.25 33.44
C GLU A 17 -10.26 -22.61 32.37
N ILE A 18 -11.58 -22.68 32.53
CA ILE A 18 -12.55 -22.02 31.64
C ILE A 18 -12.33 -20.50 31.60
N ASP A 19 -12.16 -19.88 32.77
CA ASP A 19 -11.96 -18.43 32.89
C ASP A 19 -10.61 -17.99 32.28
N GLN A 20 -9.56 -18.81 32.42
CA GLN A 20 -8.26 -18.57 31.79
C GLN A 20 -8.35 -18.69 30.26
N ILE A 21 -8.95 -19.78 29.72
CA ILE A 21 -9.15 -19.96 28.27
C ILE A 21 -9.90 -18.76 27.67
N ARG A 22 -10.92 -18.25 28.35
CA ARG A 22 -11.69 -17.06 27.92
C ARG A 22 -10.85 -15.77 27.94
N ALA A 23 -9.90 -15.63 28.86
CA ALA A 23 -8.97 -14.51 28.89
C ALA A 23 -7.94 -14.61 27.76
N ASP A 24 -7.26 -15.77 27.64
CA ASP A 24 -6.27 -16.05 26.59
C ASP A 24 -6.87 -15.79 25.19
N PHE A 25 -8.08 -16.31 24.95
CA PHE A 25 -8.89 -16.04 23.76
C PHE A 25 -9.09 -14.54 23.53
N THR A 26 -9.55 -13.81 24.55
CA THR A 26 -9.91 -12.39 24.43
C THR A 26 -8.72 -11.54 24.04
N ASP A 27 -7.57 -11.77 24.67
CA ASP A 27 -6.35 -11.00 24.44
C ASP A 27 -5.80 -11.27 23.02
N ASN A 28 -5.83 -12.53 22.56
CA ASN A 28 -5.41 -12.90 21.21
C ASN A 28 -6.33 -12.39 20.10
N ASP A 29 -7.65 -12.48 20.27
CA ASP A 29 -8.60 -12.05 19.22
C ASP A 29 -8.58 -10.52 19.08
N ASN A 30 -8.43 -9.79 20.19
CA ASN A 30 -8.17 -8.34 20.16
C ASN A 30 -6.81 -8.04 19.48
N ALA A 31 -5.75 -8.79 19.78
CA ALA A 31 -4.45 -8.64 19.12
C ALA A 31 -4.51 -8.91 17.61
N PHE A 32 -5.22 -9.95 17.16
CA PHE A 32 -5.42 -10.28 15.75
C PHE A 32 -6.26 -9.23 15.03
N PHE A 33 -7.36 -8.77 15.64
CA PHE A 33 -8.16 -7.65 15.15
C PHE A 33 -7.28 -6.41 14.96
N LEU A 34 -6.54 -6.02 16.01
CA LEU A 34 -5.74 -4.80 16.03
C LEU A 34 -4.57 -4.84 15.02
N CYS A 35 -3.90 -6.00 14.89
CA CYS A 35 -2.89 -6.22 13.86
C CYS A 35 -3.48 -6.16 12.44
N SER A 36 -4.66 -6.77 12.23
CA SER A 36 -5.34 -6.74 10.92
C SER A 36 -5.74 -5.32 10.52
N MET A 37 -6.25 -4.53 11.48
CA MET A 37 -6.53 -3.10 11.25
C MET A 37 -5.23 -2.33 10.97
N ALA A 38 -4.16 -2.57 11.74
CA ALA A 38 -2.87 -1.91 11.54
C ALA A 38 -2.23 -2.23 10.16
N ILE A 39 -2.35 -3.46 9.65
CA ILE A 39 -1.92 -3.84 8.30
C ILE A 39 -2.71 -3.07 7.23
N ILE A 40 -4.04 -2.97 7.37
CA ILE A 40 -4.89 -2.22 6.43
C ILE A 40 -4.58 -0.72 6.48
N ILE A 41 -4.27 -0.16 7.66
CA ILE A 41 -3.83 1.22 7.82
C ILE A 41 -2.42 1.44 7.23
N PHE A 42 -1.50 0.48 7.35
CA PHE A 42 -0.19 0.58 6.70
C PHE A 42 -0.31 0.74 5.17
N LEU A 43 -1.31 0.10 4.54
CA LEU A 43 -1.60 0.28 3.12
C LEU A 43 -2.00 1.72 2.76
N MET A 44 -2.45 2.56 3.71
CA MET A 44 -2.69 3.98 3.49
C MET A 44 -1.43 4.73 3.04
N GLN A 45 -0.23 4.24 3.34
CA GLN A 45 0.99 4.87 2.82
C GLN A 45 1.11 4.73 1.29
N CYS A 46 0.65 3.62 0.72
CA CYS A 46 0.45 3.50 -0.73
C CYS A 46 -0.63 4.49 -1.21
N GLY A 47 -1.68 4.66 -0.42
CA GLY A 47 -2.74 5.65 -0.65
C GLY A 47 -2.23 7.08 -0.78
N PHE A 48 -1.45 7.55 0.19
CA PHE A 48 -0.80 8.88 0.15
C PHE A 48 0.18 8.98 -1.03
N ALA A 49 1.05 7.98 -1.22
CA ALA A 49 2.02 7.94 -2.31
C ALA A 49 1.37 8.12 -3.70
N PHE A 50 0.23 7.48 -3.94
CA PHE A 50 -0.50 7.56 -5.20
C PHE A 50 -1.38 8.81 -5.32
N LEU A 51 -1.96 9.30 -4.21
CA LEU A 51 -2.69 10.56 -4.18
C LEU A 51 -1.75 11.72 -4.55
N GLU A 52 -0.59 11.80 -3.90
CA GLU A 52 0.43 12.80 -4.20
C GLU A 52 1.03 12.64 -5.59
N ALA A 53 1.41 11.41 -5.98
CA ALA A 53 2.03 11.18 -7.29
C ALA A 53 1.11 11.67 -8.42
N GLY A 54 -0.16 11.28 -8.39
CA GLY A 54 -1.14 11.72 -9.39
C GLY A 54 -1.41 13.23 -9.38
N ALA A 55 -1.25 13.89 -8.22
CA ALA A 55 -1.47 15.32 -8.03
C ALA A 55 -0.25 16.22 -8.39
N VAL A 56 0.97 15.68 -8.45
CA VAL A 56 2.17 16.42 -8.93
C VAL A 56 2.40 16.24 -10.44
N ARG A 57 3.23 17.10 -11.03
CA ARG A 57 3.72 16.93 -12.41
C ARG A 57 4.68 15.73 -12.48
N SER A 58 4.68 15.01 -13.61
CA SER A 58 5.43 13.77 -13.83
C SER A 58 6.95 13.80 -13.55
N LYS A 59 7.53 15.01 -13.46
CA LYS A 59 8.94 15.30 -13.15
C LYS A 59 9.31 15.31 -11.66
N ASN A 60 8.32 15.08 -10.80
CA ASN A 60 8.46 15.07 -9.34
C ASN A 60 7.93 13.76 -8.71
N THR A 61 7.56 12.79 -9.54
CA THR A 61 6.84 11.57 -9.17
C THR A 61 7.75 10.59 -8.42
N THR A 62 8.96 10.33 -8.90
CA THR A 62 9.93 9.49 -8.18
C THR A 62 10.19 10.07 -6.79
N ASN A 63 10.43 11.39 -6.72
CA ASN A 63 10.65 12.16 -5.50
C ASN A 63 9.50 12.02 -4.49
N ILE A 64 8.24 11.95 -4.94
CA ILE A 64 7.08 11.76 -4.06
C ILE A 64 6.98 10.32 -3.52
N LEU A 65 7.23 9.34 -4.38
CA LEU A 65 7.10 7.92 -4.03
C LEU A 65 8.16 7.49 -2.98
N ILE A 66 9.41 7.94 -3.14
CA ILE A 66 10.48 7.71 -2.14
C ILE A 66 10.24 8.45 -0.83
N LYS A 67 9.64 9.64 -0.89
CA LYS A 67 9.24 10.42 0.29
C LYS A 67 8.22 9.65 1.13
N ASN A 68 7.17 9.13 0.50
CA ASN A 68 6.16 8.30 1.16
C ASN A 68 6.73 6.98 1.70
N LEU A 69 7.65 6.32 0.99
CA LEU A 69 8.33 5.12 1.52
C LEU A 69 9.09 5.45 2.82
N LEU A 70 9.80 6.58 2.81
CA LEU A 70 10.64 6.99 3.94
C LEU A 70 9.84 7.48 5.15
N ASP A 71 8.63 8.03 5.01
CA ASP A 71 7.83 8.37 6.19
C ASP A 71 7.57 7.15 7.06
N SER A 72 7.17 6.01 6.47
CA SER A 72 6.99 4.76 7.22
C SER A 72 8.31 4.29 7.83
N CYS A 73 9.41 4.28 7.07
CA CYS A 73 10.71 3.83 7.60
C CYS A 73 11.22 4.73 8.74
N ILE A 74 11.07 6.05 8.62
CA ILE A 74 11.48 7.04 9.63
C ILE A 74 10.55 6.95 10.84
N ALA A 75 9.25 6.82 10.61
CA ALA A 75 8.27 6.74 11.68
C ALA A 75 8.39 5.45 12.49
N ILE A 76 8.64 4.27 11.89
CA ILE A 76 8.81 3.07 12.72
C ILE A 76 10.09 3.16 13.57
N VAL A 77 11.21 3.65 13.02
CA VAL A 77 12.47 3.76 13.76
C VAL A 77 12.39 4.84 14.85
N GLY A 78 11.77 5.99 14.56
CA GLY A 78 11.54 7.07 15.53
C GLY A 78 10.57 6.66 16.64
N TYR A 79 9.46 6.01 16.28
CA TYR A 79 8.43 5.58 17.22
C TYR A 79 8.89 4.39 18.08
N TRP A 80 9.62 3.42 17.49
CA TRP A 80 10.27 2.34 18.23
C TRP A 80 11.30 2.86 19.26
N SER A 81 12.19 3.77 18.84
CA SER A 81 13.30 4.21 19.69
C SER A 81 12.85 5.10 20.84
N LEU A 82 12.10 6.17 20.56
CA LEU A 82 11.69 7.18 21.56
C LEU A 82 10.19 7.48 21.57
N GLY A 83 9.49 7.41 20.43
CA GLY A 83 8.11 7.88 20.33
C GLY A 83 7.13 7.10 21.20
N TRP A 84 7.21 5.77 21.25
CA TRP A 84 6.39 4.96 22.16
C TRP A 84 6.61 5.34 23.63
N ALA A 85 7.86 5.53 24.04
CA ALA A 85 8.22 5.90 25.40
C ALA A 85 7.61 7.24 25.83
N PHE A 86 7.58 8.23 24.92
CA PHE A 86 6.95 9.52 25.18
C PHE A 86 5.42 9.46 25.14
N ALA A 87 4.83 8.63 24.28
CA ALA A 87 3.38 8.49 24.13
C ALA A 87 2.73 7.64 25.24
N TYR A 88 3.23 6.42 25.45
CA TYR A 88 2.60 5.37 26.27
C TYR A 88 3.53 4.73 27.32
N GLY A 89 4.80 5.17 27.42
CA GLY A 89 5.66 4.78 28.53
C GLY A 89 5.16 5.30 29.88
N ASP A 90 5.64 4.70 30.98
CA ASP A 90 5.15 4.97 32.34
C ASP A 90 5.07 6.47 32.66
N ALA A 91 3.98 6.86 33.32
CA ALA A 91 3.74 8.24 33.74
C ALA A 91 3.19 8.30 35.18
N SER A 92 3.70 9.25 35.95
CA SER A 92 3.26 9.50 37.33
C SER A 92 2.18 10.57 37.38
N ASN A 93 1.39 10.61 38.46
CA ASN A 93 0.38 11.66 38.71
C ASN A 93 1.02 13.02 39.11
N SER A 94 2.13 13.39 38.47
CA SER A 94 2.85 14.65 38.62
C SER A 94 2.73 15.48 37.34
N THR A 95 3.03 16.78 37.40
CA THR A 95 2.96 17.67 36.23
C THR A 95 3.79 17.19 35.03
N ALA A 96 4.84 16.39 35.26
CA ALA A 96 5.62 15.77 34.18
C ALA A 96 4.88 14.58 33.53
N GLY A 97 4.28 13.69 34.33
CA GLY A 97 3.52 12.55 33.83
C GLY A 97 2.08 12.88 33.38
N LEU A 98 1.65 14.12 33.53
CA LEU A 98 0.51 14.68 32.79
C LEU A 98 0.88 15.06 31.34
N PHE A 99 2.17 15.12 31.02
CA PHE A 99 2.71 15.75 29.82
C PHE A 99 3.51 14.78 28.92
N ILE A 100 4.22 13.80 29.48
CA ILE A 100 5.05 12.84 28.74
C ILE A 100 5.32 11.56 29.53
N GLY A 101 5.41 10.41 28.86
CA GLY A 101 5.90 9.15 29.42
C GLY A 101 7.44 9.09 29.54
N TYR A 102 7.97 8.19 30.38
CA TYR A 102 9.42 8.13 30.68
C TYR A 102 10.04 6.71 30.74
N SER A 103 9.37 5.67 30.27
CA SER A 103 9.90 4.29 30.23
C SER A 103 9.70 3.62 28.85
N GLN A 104 10.13 2.36 28.70
CA GLN A 104 9.97 1.56 27.47
C GLN A 104 10.65 2.14 26.20
N PHE A 105 11.74 2.90 26.37
CA PHE A 105 12.63 3.29 25.26
C PHE A 105 13.14 2.05 24.51
N PHE A 106 13.19 2.12 23.17
CA PHE A 106 13.53 0.99 22.29
C PHE A 106 12.66 -0.27 22.49
N LEU A 107 11.48 -0.13 23.10
CA LEU A 107 10.60 -1.22 23.56
C LEU A 107 11.29 -2.19 24.55
N ALA A 108 12.24 -1.70 25.36
CA ALA A 108 12.85 -2.51 26.41
C ALA A 108 11.81 -2.97 27.46
N ASN A 109 11.77 -4.29 27.73
CA ASN A 109 10.80 -4.95 28.63
C ASN A 109 9.33 -4.74 28.20
N PHE A 110 9.05 -4.81 26.90
CA PHE A 110 7.73 -4.56 26.33
C PHE A 110 7.00 -5.83 25.90
N THR A 111 5.66 -5.79 25.91
CA THR A 111 4.79 -6.93 25.56
C THR A 111 3.63 -6.57 24.64
N ASP A 112 3.07 -5.34 24.71
CA ASP A 112 1.88 -4.90 23.96
C ASP A 112 2.20 -4.53 22.49
N TYR A 113 2.81 -5.48 21.79
CA TYR A 113 3.20 -5.37 20.38
C TYR A 113 2.03 -5.03 19.44
N PRO A 114 0.78 -5.54 19.62
CA PRO A 114 -0.35 -5.19 18.77
C PRO A 114 -0.64 -3.68 18.80
N LYS A 115 -0.67 -3.08 19.99
CA LYS A 115 -0.94 -1.65 20.16
C LYS A 115 0.24 -0.78 19.74
N PHE A 116 1.48 -1.22 19.94
CA PHE A 116 2.64 -0.53 19.38
C PHE A 116 2.53 -0.43 17.86
N PHE A 117 2.26 -1.54 17.17
CA PHE A 117 2.21 -1.57 15.71
C PHE A 117 1.06 -0.71 15.17
N PHE A 118 -0.11 -0.77 15.81
CA PHE A 118 -1.25 0.11 15.49
C PHE A 118 -0.94 1.59 15.72
N GLN A 119 -0.32 1.97 16.84
CA GLN A 119 -0.02 3.38 17.12
C GLN A 119 1.14 3.94 16.28
N TYR A 120 2.07 3.09 15.83
CA TYR A 120 3.11 3.46 14.86
C TYR A 120 2.50 3.96 13.54
N VAL A 121 1.51 3.27 12.97
CA VAL A 121 0.95 3.67 11.66
C VAL A 121 0.15 4.99 11.73
N PHE A 122 -0.34 5.37 12.91
CA PHE A 122 -0.90 6.71 13.17
C PHE A 122 0.22 7.77 13.25
N ALA A 123 1.36 7.45 13.86
CA ALA A 123 2.53 8.33 13.90
C ALA A 123 3.10 8.59 12.49
N ALA A 124 3.16 7.54 11.65
CA ALA A 124 3.50 7.66 10.24
C ALA A 124 2.51 8.58 9.52
N THR A 125 1.20 8.31 9.64
CA THR A 125 0.14 9.15 9.05
C THR A 125 0.26 10.63 9.43
N SER A 126 0.55 10.95 10.70
CA SER A 126 0.73 12.33 11.17
C SER A 126 1.92 13.05 10.51
N ALA A 127 3.00 12.32 10.20
CA ALA A 127 4.15 12.85 9.47
C ALA A 127 3.88 12.99 7.97
N THR A 128 3.26 11.96 7.35
CA THR A 128 2.93 11.93 5.91
C THR A 128 2.05 13.11 5.51
N ILE A 129 1.09 13.56 6.33
CA ILE A 129 0.19 14.70 6.00
C ILE A 129 0.92 16.00 5.58
N VAL A 130 2.18 16.18 5.97
CA VAL A 130 2.99 17.36 5.62
C VAL A 130 3.58 17.31 4.21
N SER A 131 3.75 16.11 3.63
CA SER A 131 4.37 15.90 2.30
C SER A 131 3.68 16.67 1.19
N GLY A 132 2.35 16.52 1.10
CA GLY A 132 1.54 17.08 0.02
C GLY A 132 1.59 18.62 -0.04
N ALA A 133 1.61 19.29 1.12
CA ALA A 133 1.72 20.74 1.19
C ALA A 133 3.08 21.28 0.72
N VAL A 134 4.14 20.47 0.87
CA VAL A 134 5.52 20.84 0.49
C VAL A 134 5.97 20.22 -0.84
N ALA A 135 5.04 19.57 -1.56
CA ALA A 135 5.31 18.89 -2.82
C ALA A 135 5.94 19.80 -3.88
N GLU A 136 6.65 19.16 -4.82
CA GLU A 136 7.40 19.74 -5.94
C GLU A 136 8.55 20.72 -5.60
N ARG A 137 8.73 21.14 -4.34
CA ARG A 137 9.75 22.15 -3.97
C ARG A 137 10.54 21.89 -2.68
N CYS A 138 10.11 20.95 -1.84
CA CYS A 138 10.81 20.57 -0.61
C CYS A 138 12.13 19.81 -0.87
N GLU A 139 13.22 20.30 -0.29
CA GLU A 139 14.51 19.59 -0.25
C GLU A 139 14.41 18.26 0.50
N PHE A 140 15.13 17.25 -0.01
CA PHE A 140 15.07 15.89 0.52
C PHE A 140 15.59 15.76 1.96
N VAL A 141 16.60 16.55 2.33
CA VAL A 141 17.13 16.57 3.71
C VAL A 141 16.13 17.20 4.69
N THR A 142 15.39 18.23 4.26
CA THR A 142 14.30 18.82 5.07
C THR A 142 13.20 17.80 5.33
N TYR A 143 12.88 16.97 4.35
CA TYR A 143 11.91 15.89 4.49
C TYR A 143 12.25 14.94 5.64
N ILE A 144 13.47 14.38 5.61
CA ILE A 144 13.97 13.46 6.63
C ILE A 144 13.94 14.12 8.01
N VAL A 145 14.39 15.38 8.12
CA VAL A 145 14.43 16.12 9.39
C VAL A 145 13.03 16.36 9.95
N TYR A 146 12.07 16.86 9.15
CA TYR A 146 10.74 17.15 9.69
C TYR A 146 9.98 15.87 10.03
N CYS A 147 10.05 14.83 9.18
CA CYS A 147 9.38 13.56 9.43
C CYS A 147 9.89 12.92 10.73
N SER A 148 11.22 12.89 10.92
CA SER A 148 11.83 12.38 12.15
C SER A 148 11.32 13.11 13.38
N VAL A 149 11.26 14.45 13.37
CA VAL A 149 10.81 15.22 14.54
C VAL A 149 9.32 15.03 14.82
N ILE A 150 8.47 14.90 13.78
CA ILE A 150 7.05 14.64 13.97
C ILE A 150 6.82 13.27 14.61
N SER A 151 7.32 12.20 14.00
CA SER A 151 7.06 10.82 14.44
C SER A 151 7.76 10.44 15.75
N THR A 152 8.93 11.03 16.03
CA THR A 152 9.74 10.72 17.23
C THR A 152 9.35 11.57 18.45
N PHE A 153 8.76 12.76 18.26
CA PHE A 153 8.60 13.72 19.36
C PHE A 153 7.29 14.53 19.33
N VAL A 154 6.96 15.22 18.23
CA VAL A 154 5.80 16.15 18.21
C VAL A 154 4.48 15.38 18.30
N TYR A 155 4.28 14.37 17.46
CA TYR A 155 3.09 13.50 17.50
C TYR A 155 3.00 12.71 18.81
N PRO A 156 4.03 11.95 19.25
CA PRO A 156 3.99 11.19 20.50
C PRO A 156 3.53 11.96 21.74
N ILE A 157 3.91 13.23 21.88
CA ILE A 157 3.53 14.05 23.04
C ILE A 157 2.06 14.49 22.95
N LEU A 158 1.51 14.71 21.75
CA LEU A 158 0.06 14.92 21.57
C LEU A 158 -0.73 13.63 21.84
N THR A 159 -0.22 12.49 21.39
CA THR A 159 -0.74 11.15 21.73
C THR A 159 -0.77 10.93 23.24
N HIS A 160 0.29 11.34 23.95
CA HIS A 160 0.31 11.29 25.40
C HIS A 160 -0.81 12.14 26.01
N TRP A 161 -0.92 13.42 25.62
CA TRP A 161 -1.92 14.32 26.19
C TRP A 161 -3.36 13.83 25.96
N GLY A 162 -3.64 13.32 24.76
CA GLY A 162 -4.99 12.96 24.31
C GLY A 162 -5.43 11.53 24.57
N TRP A 163 -4.51 10.55 24.57
CA TRP A 163 -4.84 9.11 24.61
C TRP A 163 -4.13 8.31 25.71
N HIS A 164 -3.09 8.85 26.37
CA HIS A 164 -2.55 8.20 27.56
C HIS A 164 -3.46 8.46 28.77
N PRO A 165 -3.75 7.47 29.65
CA PRO A 165 -4.70 7.65 30.76
C PRO A 165 -4.34 8.80 31.73
N GLN A 166 -3.07 9.14 31.87
CA GLN A 166 -2.58 10.26 32.68
C GLN A 166 -2.51 11.59 31.89
N GLY A 167 -2.67 11.58 30.57
CA GLY A 167 -2.56 12.76 29.72
C GLY A 167 -3.52 13.88 30.10
N TRP A 168 -3.02 15.12 30.18
CA TRP A 168 -3.81 16.23 30.73
C TRP A 168 -5.08 16.57 29.92
N MET A 169 -5.10 16.34 28.60
CA MET A 169 -6.28 16.60 27.78
C MET A 169 -7.37 15.55 28.09
N LEU A 170 -6.99 14.27 28.20
CA LEU A 170 -7.89 13.17 28.55
C LEU A 170 -8.40 13.26 29.99
N GLN A 171 -7.53 13.56 30.95
CA GLN A 171 -7.89 13.81 32.35
C GLN A 171 -8.90 14.96 32.51
N GLY A 172 -8.73 16.02 31.71
CA GLY A 172 -9.69 17.12 31.62
C GLY A 172 -9.78 18.00 32.87
N ILE A 173 -10.91 18.69 33.03
CA ILE A 173 -11.23 19.49 34.22
C ILE A 173 -12.51 18.94 34.85
N THR A 174 -12.42 18.58 36.14
CA THR A 174 -13.59 18.31 36.98
C THR A 174 -13.81 19.49 37.93
N SER A 175 -15.01 20.08 37.92
CA SER A 175 -15.40 21.19 38.80
C SER A 175 -16.88 21.12 39.15
N GLY A 176 -17.20 20.74 40.40
CA GLY A 176 -18.57 20.54 40.85
C GLY A 176 -19.27 19.42 40.06
N ILE A 177 -20.29 19.79 39.28
CA ILE A 177 -21.03 18.88 38.39
C ILE A 177 -20.42 18.75 36.98
N ILE A 178 -19.47 19.62 36.62
CA ILE A 178 -18.84 19.64 35.30
C ILE A 178 -17.65 18.67 35.31
N LYS A 179 -17.60 17.76 34.33
CA LYS A 179 -16.45 16.89 34.09
C LYS A 179 -16.14 16.87 32.60
N THR A 180 -15.17 17.65 32.16
CA THR A 180 -14.70 17.64 30.77
C THR A 180 -13.63 16.57 30.57
N THR A 181 -13.46 16.12 29.32
CA THR A 181 -12.42 15.17 28.89
C THR A 181 -12.16 15.38 27.41
N TYR A 182 -11.01 14.99 26.86
CA TYR A 182 -10.74 15.15 25.44
C TYR A 182 -11.54 14.14 24.60
N LEU A 183 -12.27 14.65 23.60
CA LEU A 183 -13.11 13.84 22.71
C LEU A 183 -12.48 13.79 21.31
N ASP A 184 -11.61 12.80 21.12
CA ASP A 184 -11.00 12.45 19.84
C ASP A 184 -10.75 10.94 19.82
N PHE A 185 -11.57 10.20 19.09
CA PHE A 185 -11.57 8.74 19.16
C PHE A 185 -10.46 8.11 18.28
N ALA A 186 -10.24 8.67 17.10
CA ALA A 186 -9.32 8.13 16.09
C ALA A 186 -8.35 9.17 15.49
N GLY A 187 -8.32 10.41 15.97
CA GLY A 187 -7.19 11.33 15.72
C GLY A 187 -7.51 12.53 14.83
N ALA A 188 -8.76 13.00 14.82
CA ALA A 188 -9.14 14.27 14.21
C ALA A 188 -8.24 15.42 14.70
N GLY A 189 -7.86 15.39 15.98
CA GLY A 189 -6.89 16.31 16.56
C GLY A 189 -5.45 15.81 16.47
N VAL A 190 -5.15 14.74 17.21
CA VAL A 190 -3.74 14.35 17.46
C VAL A 190 -3.01 13.88 16.20
N VAL A 191 -3.72 13.33 15.20
CA VAL A 191 -3.15 13.03 13.87
C VAL A 191 -3.38 14.17 12.90
N HIS A 192 -4.65 14.50 12.62
CA HIS A 192 -5.02 15.32 11.45
C HIS A 192 -4.91 16.83 11.68
N LEU A 193 -5.36 17.37 12.82
CA LEU A 193 -5.11 18.77 13.16
C LEU A 193 -3.62 19.03 13.43
N CYS A 194 -2.90 18.08 14.03
CA CYS A 194 -1.44 18.11 14.15
C CYS A 194 -0.80 18.25 12.76
N GLY A 195 -0.90 17.23 11.91
CA GLY A 195 -0.29 17.23 10.58
C GLY A 195 -0.73 18.42 9.73
N GLY A 196 -2.04 18.67 9.63
CA GLY A 196 -2.59 19.76 8.81
C GLY A 196 -2.19 21.15 9.28
N SER A 197 -2.06 21.40 10.60
CA SER A 197 -1.55 22.68 11.10
C SER A 197 -0.05 22.86 10.84
N ILE A 198 0.72 21.77 10.78
CA ILE A 198 2.11 21.79 10.33
C ILE A 198 2.19 22.05 8.82
N SER A 199 1.33 21.43 8.01
CA SER A 199 1.21 21.64 6.57
C SER A 199 0.99 23.13 6.22
N PHE A 200 0.14 23.83 6.99
CA PHE A 200 -0.07 25.28 6.84
C PHE A 200 1.21 26.09 7.01
N VAL A 201 1.93 25.92 8.13
CA VAL A 201 3.18 26.67 8.37
C VAL A 201 4.31 26.23 7.45
N ALA A 202 4.34 24.97 7.03
CA ALA A 202 5.29 24.47 6.04
C ALA A 202 5.09 25.17 4.69
N ALA A 203 3.86 25.18 4.15
CA ALA A 203 3.52 25.87 2.90
C ALA A 203 3.79 27.39 2.99
N LEU A 204 3.41 28.03 4.08
CA LEU A 204 3.63 29.47 4.33
C LEU A 204 5.11 29.84 4.41
N ILE A 205 5.92 29.08 5.15
CA ILE A 205 7.36 29.37 5.33
C ILE A 205 8.16 29.02 4.06
N MET A 206 7.77 27.96 3.34
CA MET A 206 8.41 27.55 2.08
C MET A 206 8.00 28.44 0.88
N GLY A 207 6.82 29.05 0.94
CA GLY A 207 6.26 29.89 -0.12
C GLY A 207 5.66 29.09 -1.29
N PRO A 208 4.99 29.76 -2.23
CA PRO A 208 4.29 29.11 -3.33
C PRO A 208 5.22 28.53 -4.38
N ARG A 209 4.77 27.50 -5.14
CA ARG A 209 5.48 27.02 -6.34
C ARG A 209 5.66 28.14 -7.36
N ILE A 210 6.76 28.10 -8.09
CA ILE A 210 7.03 28.99 -9.22
C ILE A 210 5.90 28.83 -10.25
N GLY A 211 5.35 29.96 -10.69
CA GLY A 211 4.21 30.03 -11.59
C GLY A 211 2.83 29.94 -10.92
N LYS A 212 2.69 29.58 -9.64
CA LYS A 212 1.35 29.41 -9.02
C LYS A 212 0.57 30.73 -8.87
N PHE A 213 1.27 31.82 -8.65
CA PHE A 213 0.71 33.17 -8.54
C PHE A 213 1.61 34.12 -9.35
N PRO A 214 1.14 34.64 -10.51
CA PRO A 214 1.86 35.65 -11.29
C PRO A 214 2.21 36.92 -10.49
N LYS A 215 3.21 37.66 -10.98
CA LYS A 215 3.68 38.90 -10.34
C LYS A 215 3.01 40.16 -10.90
N ASP A 216 2.53 40.11 -12.14
CA ASP A 216 2.15 41.28 -12.93
C ASP A 216 0.66 41.25 -13.30
N GLY A 217 -0.09 42.26 -12.85
CA GLY A 217 -1.42 42.62 -13.37
C GLY A 217 -2.61 41.72 -13.01
N GLU A 218 -2.45 40.39 -13.06
CA GLU A 218 -3.56 39.45 -12.93
C GLU A 218 -3.80 39.01 -11.47
N GLU A 219 -5.06 39.05 -11.04
CA GLU A 219 -5.46 38.66 -9.68
C GLU A 219 -5.68 37.14 -9.52
N GLU A 220 -5.74 36.40 -10.63
CA GLU A 220 -6.03 34.96 -10.63
C GLU A 220 -4.80 34.10 -10.32
N SER A 221 -5.03 32.81 -10.00
CA SER A 221 -3.97 31.85 -9.69
C SER A 221 -3.94 30.71 -10.71
N ASP A 222 -2.79 30.45 -11.31
CA ASP A 222 -2.62 29.39 -12.29
C ASP A 222 -2.87 27.99 -11.72
N GLU A 223 -3.52 27.13 -12.50
CA GLU A 223 -3.82 25.75 -12.10
C GLU A 223 -2.66 24.81 -12.46
N ILE A 224 -1.68 24.67 -11.56
CA ILE A 224 -0.59 23.68 -11.70
C ILE A 224 -1.19 22.27 -11.53
N LYS A 225 -1.46 21.61 -12.65
CA LYS A 225 -2.11 20.29 -12.72
C LYS A 225 -1.16 19.14 -12.43
N GLY A 226 -1.71 18.13 -11.73
CA GLY A 226 -1.11 16.81 -11.60
C GLY A 226 -1.17 16.01 -12.90
N HIS A 227 -0.26 15.05 -13.04
CA HIS A 227 -0.06 14.31 -14.29
C HIS A 227 -0.97 13.08 -14.46
N SER A 228 -1.55 12.53 -13.37
CA SER A 228 -2.30 11.26 -13.42
C SER A 228 -3.51 11.27 -12.49
N VAL A 229 -4.66 11.65 -13.05
CA VAL A 229 -5.98 11.52 -12.39
C VAL A 229 -6.26 10.07 -11.95
N PRO A 230 -5.94 9.01 -12.72
CA PRO A 230 -6.12 7.63 -12.27
C PRO A 230 -5.27 7.25 -11.05
N PHE A 231 -4.03 7.75 -10.94
CA PHE A 231 -3.19 7.49 -9.76
C PHE A 231 -3.70 8.26 -8.55
N ALA A 232 -4.09 9.52 -8.71
CA ALA A 232 -4.68 10.29 -7.62
C ALA A 232 -5.99 9.66 -7.12
N ALA A 233 -6.80 9.10 -8.03
CA ALA A 233 -8.01 8.36 -7.69
C ALA A 233 -7.71 7.01 -7.00
N LEU A 234 -6.73 6.24 -7.49
CA LEU A 234 -6.27 5.00 -6.85
C LEU A 234 -5.81 5.25 -5.41
N GLY A 235 -4.98 6.27 -5.21
CA GLY A 235 -4.53 6.69 -3.88
C GLY A 235 -5.69 7.07 -2.97
N GLY A 236 -6.62 7.88 -3.47
CA GLY A 236 -7.87 8.23 -2.78
C GLY A 236 -8.70 7.03 -2.35
N PHE A 237 -8.90 6.03 -3.22
CA PHE A 237 -9.65 4.82 -2.86
C PHE A 237 -8.92 3.93 -1.84
N ILE A 238 -7.58 3.83 -1.91
CA ILE A 238 -6.79 3.11 -0.90
C ILE A 238 -6.89 3.82 0.46
N LEU A 239 -6.82 5.16 0.49
CA LEU A 239 -7.04 5.95 1.71
C LEU A 239 -8.46 5.77 2.27
N MET A 240 -9.49 5.76 1.41
CA MET A 240 -10.87 5.51 1.83
C MET A 240 -11.06 4.12 2.45
N PHE A 241 -10.44 3.08 1.89
CA PHE A 241 -10.45 1.73 2.46
C PHE A 241 -9.72 1.70 3.82
N GLY A 242 -8.52 2.28 3.88
CA GLY A 242 -7.73 2.37 5.10
C GLY A 242 -8.41 3.14 6.24
N PHE A 243 -9.13 4.23 5.93
CA PHE A 243 -9.88 5.01 6.92
C PHE A 243 -10.97 4.20 7.67
N LEU A 244 -11.49 3.12 7.07
CA LEU A 244 -12.43 2.23 7.75
C LEU A 244 -11.73 1.40 8.83
N ALA A 245 -10.51 0.93 8.56
CA ALA A 245 -9.68 0.25 9.56
C ALA A 245 -9.10 1.22 10.59
N PHE A 246 -8.74 2.44 10.17
CA PHE A 246 -8.27 3.54 11.03
C PHE A 246 -9.31 3.85 12.12
N ASN A 247 -10.55 4.15 11.71
CA ASN A 247 -11.61 4.50 12.64
C ASN A 247 -12.24 3.26 13.32
N GLY A 248 -12.31 2.11 12.65
CA GLY A 248 -12.83 0.87 13.27
C GLY A 248 -11.89 0.30 14.33
N GLY A 249 -10.59 0.22 14.01
CA GLY A 249 -9.55 -0.30 14.88
C GLY A 249 -9.24 0.57 16.10
N SER A 250 -9.63 1.86 16.10
CA SER A 250 -9.49 2.74 17.28
C SER A 250 -10.31 2.29 18.50
N MET A 251 -11.16 1.27 18.37
CA MET A 251 -11.74 0.57 19.54
C MET A 251 -10.70 -0.21 20.36
N ALA A 252 -9.56 -0.56 19.77
CA ALA A 252 -8.55 -1.53 20.23
C ALA A 252 -9.08 -2.97 20.39
N ASP A 253 -10.22 -3.13 21.07
CA ASP A 253 -10.85 -4.41 21.37
C ASP A 253 -12.11 -4.66 20.52
N ILE A 254 -12.48 -5.93 20.34
CA ILE A 254 -13.68 -6.35 19.59
C ILE A 254 -14.54 -7.40 20.32
N VAL A 255 -13.96 -8.14 21.27
CA VAL A 255 -14.53 -9.37 21.85
C VAL A 255 -15.66 -9.11 22.86
N LYS A 256 -15.62 -8.05 23.66
CA LYS A 256 -16.57 -7.90 24.78
C LYS A 256 -17.95 -7.45 24.27
N PRO A 257 -19.06 -7.83 24.93
CA PRO A 257 -20.41 -7.53 24.45
C PRO A 257 -20.66 -6.04 24.17
N GLY A 258 -20.77 -5.70 22.88
CA GLY A 258 -20.98 -4.34 22.40
C GLY A 258 -19.82 -3.73 21.62
N GLU A 259 -18.59 -4.23 21.77
CA GLU A 259 -17.39 -3.65 21.12
C GLU A 259 -17.50 -3.74 19.59
N GLY A 260 -17.80 -4.93 19.05
CA GLY A 260 -18.08 -5.09 17.61
C GLY A 260 -19.24 -4.25 17.05
N TYR A 261 -20.22 -3.84 17.88
CA TYR A 261 -21.25 -2.87 17.46
C TYR A 261 -20.66 -1.47 17.31
N ILE A 262 -19.76 -1.06 18.22
CA ILE A 262 -19.10 0.25 18.16
C ILE A 262 -18.09 0.30 17.00
N VAL A 263 -17.36 -0.79 16.74
CA VAL A 263 -16.51 -0.93 15.52
C VAL A 263 -17.36 -0.72 14.26
N ALA A 264 -18.49 -1.43 14.14
CA ALA A 264 -19.38 -1.29 12.99
C ALA A 264 -19.97 0.13 12.87
N LEU A 265 -20.38 0.74 13.98
CA LEU A 265 -20.87 2.12 14.03
C LEU A 265 -19.80 3.12 13.58
N ALA A 266 -18.56 2.96 14.04
CA ALA A 266 -17.42 3.78 13.63
C ALA A 266 -17.18 3.71 12.11
N MET A 267 -17.16 2.49 11.53
CA MET A 267 -16.99 2.29 10.09
C MET A 267 -18.15 2.91 9.28
N VAL A 268 -19.41 2.66 9.68
CA VAL A 268 -20.61 3.21 9.03
C VAL A 268 -20.63 4.73 9.08
N ASN A 269 -20.37 5.32 10.24
CA ASN A 269 -20.35 6.77 10.40
C ASN A 269 -19.23 7.42 9.58
N THR A 270 -18.07 6.75 9.46
CA THR A 270 -16.93 7.23 8.68
C THR A 270 -17.26 7.31 7.18
N ILE A 271 -17.79 6.24 6.59
CA ILE A 271 -18.14 6.24 5.16
C ILE A 271 -19.30 7.19 4.85
N LEU A 272 -20.27 7.34 5.76
CA LEU A 272 -21.35 8.32 5.62
C LEU A 272 -20.82 9.77 5.67
N CYS A 273 -19.94 10.11 6.62
CA CYS A 273 -19.34 11.45 6.67
C CYS A 273 -18.57 11.78 5.38
N GLY A 274 -17.79 10.83 4.87
CA GLY A 274 -17.09 10.97 3.59
C GLY A 274 -18.06 11.18 2.42
N ALA A 275 -19.10 10.36 2.31
CA ALA A 275 -20.11 10.47 1.25
C ALA A 275 -20.86 11.82 1.29
N PHE A 276 -21.27 12.31 2.46
CA PHE A 276 -21.95 13.59 2.56
C PHE A 276 -21.02 14.79 2.32
N ALA A 277 -19.74 14.71 2.72
CA ALA A 277 -18.75 15.74 2.39
C ALA A 277 -18.47 15.80 0.87
N ALA A 278 -18.26 14.63 0.26
CA ALA A 278 -18.06 14.47 -1.18
C ALA A 278 -19.25 15.02 -2.00
N LEU A 279 -20.48 14.61 -1.66
CA LEU A 279 -21.69 15.09 -2.34
C LEU A 279 -21.90 16.60 -2.15
N THR A 280 -21.69 17.11 -0.93
CA THR A 280 -21.82 18.55 -0.63
C THR A 280 -20.84 19.36 -1.48
N TYR A 281 -19.57 18.96 -1.52
CA TYR A 281 -18.56 19.64 -2.34
C TYR A 281 -18.86 19.52 -3.84
N LEU A 282 -19.17 18.32 -4.33
CA LEU A 282 -19.44 18.03 -5.75
C LEU A 282 -20.61 18.87 -6.28
N ILE A 283 -21.70 18.98 -5.49
CA ILE A 283 -22.86 19.82 -5.82
C ILE A 283 -22.49 21.31 -5.79
N MET A 284 -21.82 21.79 -4.74
CA MET A 284 -21.42 23.20 -4.63
C MET A 284 -20.43 23.62 -5.72
N HIS A 285 -19.50 22.74 -6.10
CA HIS A 285 -18.58 22.95 -7.21
C HIS A 285 -19.31 23.03 -8.56
N TYR A 286 -20.30 22.16 -8.79
CA TYR A 286 -21.12 22.23 -10.00
C TYR A 286 -21.97 23.51 -10.07
N ILE A 287 -22.56 23.93 -8.94
CA ILE A 287 -23.34 25.18 -8.86
C ILE A 287 -22.46 26.41 -9.12
N THR A 288 -21.18 26.39 -8.71
CA THR A 288 -20.27 27.56 -8.84
C THR A 288 -19.43 27.57 -10.12
N HIS A 289 -19.14 26.42 -10.74
CA HIS A 289 -18.26 26.32 -11.92
C HIS A 289 -18.90 25.61 -13.13
N GLY A 290 -20.14 25.13 -13.03
CA GLY A 290 -20.86 24.43 -14.10
C GLY A 290 -20.28 23.07 -14.50
N LYS A 291 -19.34 22.53 -13.72
CA LYS A 291 -18.59 21.30 -14.01
C LYS A 291 -18.46 20.42 -12.78
N TRP A 292 -18.43 19.11 -12.99
CA TRP A 292 -18.06 18.12 -11.98
C TRP A 292 -16.53 18.00 -11.88
N THR A 293 -16.01 17.57 -10.73
CA THR A 293 -14.58 17.35 -10.47
C THR A 293 -14.41 16.05 -9.70
N LEU A 294 -13.33 15.30 -9.97
CA LEU A 294 -13.04 14.05 -9.26
C LEU A 294 -12.10 14.29 -8.08
N LEU A 295 -10.94 14.89 -8.32
CA LEU A 295 -9.87 15.01 -7.32
C LEU A 295 -10.29 15.82 -6.10
N LEU A 296 -10.93 16.98 -6.31
CA LEU A 296 -11.40 17.83 -5.22
C LEU A 296 -12.58 17.19 -4.46
N THR A 297 -13.35 16.32 -5.12
CA THR A 297 -14.40 15.53 -4.47
C THR A 297 -13.84 14.35 -3.66
N ILE A 298 -12.70 13.78 -4.06
CA ILE A 298 -11.92 12.83 -3.25
C ILE A 298 -11.35 13.55 -2.02
N ASN A 299 -10.72 14.71 -2.17
CA ASN A 299 -10.24 15.53 -1.05
C ASN A 299 -11.38 15.89 -0.08
N ALA A 300 -12.56 16.27 -0.59
CA ALA A 300 -13.74 16.50 0.24
C ALA A 300 -14.23 15.21 0.95
N CYS A 301 -14.19 14.06 0.28
CA CYS A 301 -14.51 12.76 0.89
C CYS A 301 -13.57 12.45 2.06
N LEU A 302 -12.26 12.60 1.85
CA LEU A 302 -11.24 12.39 2.88
C LEU A 302 -11.40 13.39 4.04
N ALA A 303 -11.70 14.66 3.77
CA ALA A 303 -12.00 15.64 4.82
C ALA A 303 -13.21 15.22 5.67
N GLY A 304 -14.24 14.65 5.06
CA GLY A 304 -15.39 14.06 5.77
C GLY A 304 -15.01 12.87 6.66
N MET A 305 -14.16 11.97 6.16
CA MET A 305 -13.67 10.81 6.92
C MET A 305 -12.77 11.23 8.10
N VAL A 306 -11.88 12.22 7.87
CA VAL A 306 -11.09 12.91 8.92
C VAL A 306 -11.99 13.53 9.99
N SER A 307 -13.09 14.18 9.61
CA SER A 307 -14.04 14.74 10.58
C SER A 307 -14.75 13.67 11.41
N ALA A 308 -14.96 12.47 10.86
CA ALA A 308 -15.58 11.37 11.59
C ALA A 308 -14.68 10.85 12.73
N CYS A 309 -13.36 10.96 12.62
CA CYS A 309 -12.39 10.44 13.60
C CYS A 309 -12.62 10.94 15.04
N ALA A 310 -13.24 12.11 15.23
CA ALA A 310 -13.49 12.67 16.57
C ALA A 310 -14.65 12.01 17.34
N GLY A 311 -15.54 11.25 16.67
CA GLY A 311 -16.80 10.82 17.28
C GLY A 311 -17.59 9.74 16.54
N CYS A 312 -17.01 9.08 15.53
CA CYS A 312 -17.69 8.02 14.78
C CYS A 312 -18.14 6.84 15.66
N ASN A 313 -17.51 6.60 16.81
CA ASN A 313 -17.93 5.59 17.80
C ASN A 313 -19.16 5.97 18.63
N ARG A 314 -19.54 7.25 18.69
CA ARG A 314 -20.49 7.80 19.68
C ARG A 314 -21.55 8.70 19.05
N MET A 315 -21.85 8.48 17.78
CA MET A 315 -22.76 9.31 16.99
C MET A 315 -23.79 8.42 16.31
N GLU A 316 -25.05 8.86 16.25
CA GLU A 316 -26.07 8.19 15.45
C GLU A 316 -25.81 8.42 13.95
N PRO A 317 -26.10 7.46 13.04
CA PRO A 317 -25.81 7.60 11.61
C PRO A 317 -26.45 8.81 10.90
N TRP A 318 -27.49 9.44 11.48
CA TRP A 318 -28.02 10.72 10.98
C TRP A 318 -27.06 11.90 11.23
N GLY A 319 -26.25 11.83 12.29
CA GLY A 319 -25.24 12.84 12.64
C GLY A 319 -24.14 12.95 11.59
N SER A 320 -23.79 11.85 10.91
CA SER A 320 -22.85 11.85 9.79
C SER A 320 -23.27 12.76 8.63
N VAL A 321 -24.58 13.06 8.47
CA VAL A 321 -25.06 14.06 7.51
C VAL A 321 -24.53 15.45 7.90
N PHE A 322 -24.68 15.83 9.16
CA PHE A 322 -24.22 17.12 9.69
C PHE A 322 -22.68 17.23 9.69
N VAL A 323 -21.99 16.19 10.15
CA VAL A 323 -20.51 16.15 10.16
C VAL A 323 -19.96 16.21 8.73
N GLY A 324 -20.46 15.36 7.83
CA GLY A 324 -20.02 15.34 6.43
C GLY A 324 -20.31 16.64 5.67
N THR A 325 -21.54 17.14 5.73
CA THR A 325 -21.90 18.41 5.06
C THR A 325 -21.10 19.59 5.60
N GLY A 326 -20.94 19.70 6.92
CA GLY A 326 -20.09 20.74 7.52
C GLY A 326 -18.63 20.64 7.08
N SER A 327 -18.08 19.42 7.00
CA SER A 327 -16.71 19.17 6.54
C SER A 327 -16.51 19.59 5.08
N GLY A 328 -17.40 19.19 4.16
CA GLY A 328 -17.33 19.58 2.75
C GLY A 328 -17.40 21.10 2.52
N LEU A 329 -18.14 21.82 3.37
CA LEU A 329 -18.19 23.29 3.35
C LEU A 329 -16.93 23.94 3.93
N ILE A 330 -16.36 23.37 5.01
CA ILE A 330 -15.13 23.88 5.64
C ILE A 330 -13.91 23.63 4.75
N TYR A 331 -13.81 22.46 4.12
CA TYR A 331 -12.81 22.16 3.10
C TYR A 331 -12.88 23.18 1.94
N LEU A 332 -14.08 23.43 1.39
CA LEU A 332 -14.31 24.43 0.34
C LEU A 332 -13.92 25.86 0.77
N ALA A 333 -14.19 26.23 2.02
CA ALA A 333 -13.83 27.54 2.55
C ALA A 333 -12.31 27.69 2.75
N LEU A 334 -11.65 26.69 3.33
CA LEU A 334 -10.22 26.74 3.64
C LEU A 334 -9.33 26.61 2.39
N SER A 335 -9.70 25.78 1.42
CA SER A 335 -9.00 25.72 0.12
C SER A 335 -9.03 27.09 -0.59
N LYS A 336 -10.21 27.74 -0.64
CA LYS A 336 -10.34 29.11 -1.16
C LYS A 336 -9.56 30.15 -0.34
N MET A 337 -9.51 30.00 0.98
CA MET A 337 -8.74 30.88 1.87
C MET A 337 -7.23 30.80 1.61
N MET A 338 -6.69 29.60 1.35
CA MET A 338 -5.27 29.41 1.01
C MET A 338 -4.92 30.16 -0.29
N ILE A 339 -5.75 30.02 -1.33
CA ILE A 339 -5.60 30.75 -2.60
C ILE A 339 -5.67 32.27 -2.37
N TRP A 340 -6.63 32.75 -1.56
CA TRP A 340 -6.79 34.18 -1.26
C TRP A 340 -5.59 34.78 -0.52
N PHE A 341 -4.98 34.04 0.41
CA PHE A 341 -3.73 34.43 1.08
C PHE A 341 -2.45 34.15 0.26
N LYS A 342 -2.58 33.71 -0.99
CA LYS A 342 -1.48 33.32 -1.90
C LYS A 342 -0.54 32.25 -1.31
N ILE A 343 -1.11 31.32 -0.53
CA ILE A 343 -0.42 30.14 0.01
C ILE A 343 -0.75 28.96 -0.91
N ASP A 344 0.29 28.25 -1.35
CA ASP A 344 0.17 27.08 -2.23
C ASP A 344 0.32 25.79 -1.41
N ASP A 345 -0.79 25.07 -1.29
CA ASP A 345 -0.84 23.71 -0.74
C ASP A 345 -1.24 22.78 -1.90
N PRO A 346 -0.27 22.10 -2.55
CA PRO A 346 -0.52 21.32 -3.77
C PRO A 346 -1.58 20.22 -3.67
N LEU A 347 -1.94 19.79 -2.46
CA LEU A 347 -2.92 18.73 -2.21
C LEU A 347 -4.13 19.18 -1.36
N ASP A 348 -4.24 20.47 -1.03
CA ASP A 348 -5.14 20.97 0.03
C ASP A 348 -4.94 20.30 1.41
N ALA A 349 -3.73 19.81 1.74
CA ALA A 349 -3.48 19.02 2.95
C ALA A 349 -3.92 19.72 4.24
N PHE A 350 -3.75 21.05 4.34
CA PHE A 350 -4.30 21.88 5.42
C PHE A 350 -5.84 21.86 5.45
N ALA A 351 -6.50 22.09 4.30
CA ALA A 351 -7.97 22.18 4.27
C ALA A 351 -8.65 20.82 4.48
N VAL A 352 -8.01 19.72 4.06
CA VAL A 352 -8.45 18.35 4.34
C VAL A 352 -8.23 17.99 5.80
N HIS A 353 -6.99 18.07 6.30
CA HIS A 353 -6.64 17.50 7.61
C HIS A 353 -6.84 18.46 8.78
N ALA A 354 -6.44 19.73 8.67
CA ALA A 354 -6.71 20.72 9.72
C ALA A 354 -8.17 21.18 9.69
N GLY A 355 -8.75 21.37 8.49
CA GLY A 355 -10.16 21.70 8.32
C GLY A 355 -11.09 20.59 8.81
N GLY A 356 -10.89 19.37 8.30
CA GLY A 356 -11.64 18.19 8.74
C GLY A 356 -11.43 17.89 10.22
N GLY A 357 -10.19 18.00 10.72
CA GLY A 357 -9.81 17.71 12.10
C GLY A 357 -10.44 18.68 13.11
N PHE A 358 -10.33 19.99 12.85
CA PHE A 358 -11.04 21.02 13.61
C PHE A 358 -12.54 20.79 13.62
N TRP A 359 -13.14 20.53 12.45
CA TRP A 359 -14.57 20.30 12.38
C TRP A 359 -15.01 19.04 13.13
N GLY A 360 -14.23 17.95 13.08
CA GLY A 360 -14.50 16.74 13.86
C GLY A 360 -14.56 17.02 15.36
N LEU A 361 -13.52 17.65 15.91
CA LEU A 361 -13.40 17.95 17.34
C LEU A 361 -14.49 18.88 17.89
N ILE A 362 -15.07 19.72 17.03
CA ILE A 362 -16.22 20.57 17.38
C ILE A 362 -17.54 19.81 17.18
N SER A 363 -17.73 19.17 16.03
CA SER A 363 -19.00 18.52 15.66
C SER A 363 -19.31 17.29 16.53
N THR A 364 -18.31 16.56 17.03
CA THR A 364 -18.49 15.47 18.01
C THR A 364 -19.22 15.94 19.28
N VAL A 365 -18.97 17.18 19.76
CA VAL A 365 -19.67 17.76 20.93
C VAL A 365 -21.08 18.24 20.58
N ILE A 366 -21.37 18.51 19.31
CA ILE A 366 -22.69 18.98 18.87
C ILE A 366 -23.64 17.79 18.69
N VAL A 367 -23.23 16.75 17.95
CA VAL A 367 -24.12 15.65 17.51
C VAL A 367 -23.76 14.25 18.03
N GLY A 368 -22.67 14.11 18.78
CA GLY A 368 -22.40 12.88 19.52
C GLY A 368 -23.41 12.67 20.67
N HIS A 369 -23.52 11.43 21.15
CA HIS A 369 -24.23 11.09 22.39
C HIS A 369 -23.69 11.94 23.54
N GLU A 370 -24.58 12.43 24.41
CA GLU A 370 -24.30 13.43 25.47
C GLU A 370 -23.91 14.84 24.96
N GLY A 371 -23.86 15.05 23.65
CA GLY A 371 -23.60 16.34 23.02
C GLY A 371 -24.74 17.36 23.12
N ILE A 372 -24.46 18.59 22.69
CA ILE A 372 -25.33 19.77 22.83
C ILE A 372 -26.73 19.52 22.24
N ALA A 373 -26.84 18.84 21.09
CA ALA A 373 -28.14 18.54 20.48
C ALA A 373 -29.03 17.67 21.40
N TYR A 374 -28.46 16.67 22.07
CA TYR A 374 -29.18 15.81 23.02
C TYR A 374 -29.52 16.56 24.31
N ALA A 375 -28.56 17.30 24.88
CA ALA A 375 -28.76 18.08 26.09
C ALA A 375 -29.89 19.12 25.93
N VAL A 376 -29.91 19.84 24.79
CA VAL A 376 -30.97 20.81 24.47
C VAL A 376 -32.31 20.10 24.22
N ALA A 377 -32.32 18.96 23.52
CA ALA A 377 -33.55 18.17 23.33
C ALA A 377 -34.13 17.66 24.66
N HIS A 378 -33.29 17.21 25.59
CA HIS A 378 -33.71 16.81 26.95
C HIS A 378 -34.26 17.99 27.76
N ALA A 379 -33.67 19.19 27.64
CA ALA A 379 -34.14 20.39 28.32
C ALA A 379 -35.51 20.86 27.78
N ILE A 380 -35.70 20.85 26.46
CA ILE A 380 -37.00 21.12 25.81
C ILE A 380 -38.03 20.04 26.18
N GLY A 381 -37.61 18.79 26.31
CA GLY A 381 -38.43 17.66 26.74
C GLY A 381 -38.77 17.63 28.24
N GLY A 382 -38.28 18.56 29.05
CA GLY A 382 -38.57 18.65 30.48
C GLY A 382 -37.94 17.54 31.33
N LYS A 383 -36.84 16.93 30.89
CA LYS A 383 -36.12 15.90 31.64
C LYS A 383 -35.45 16.50 32.89
N ASP A 384 -35.65 15.87 34.04
CA ASP A 384 -34.97 16.25 35.28
C ASP A 384 -33.44 16.26 35.10
N GLY A 385 -32.79 17.32 35.58
CA GLY A 385 -31.34 17.50 35.47
C GLY A 385 -30.85 18.03 34.11
N ALA A 386 -31.68 18.18 33.08
CA ALA A 386 -31.21 18.56 31.74
C ALA A 386 -30.45 19.91 31.65
N ASN A 387 -30.74 20.87 32.54
CA ASN A 387 -29.94 22.11 32.64
C ASN A 387 -28.46 21.84 32.97
N ASN A 388 -28.17 20.77 33.72
CA ASN A 388 -26.80 20.34 34.01
C ASN A 388 -26.16 19.68 32.78
N GLU A 389 -26.92 18.93 31.98
CA GLU A 389 -26.45 18.36 30.71
C GLU A 389 -26.12 19.45 29.68
N VAL A 390 -26.91 20.53 29.65
CA VAL A 390 -26.60 21.72 28.83
C VAL A 390 -25.34 22.41 29.33
N ALA A 391 -25.19 22.65 30.63
CA ALA A 391 -23.96 23.23 31.20
C ALA A 391 -22.72 22.37 30.92
N GLN A 392 -22.84 21.05 31.08
CA GLN A 392 -21.80 20.06 30.81
C GLN A 392 -21.39 20.05 29.33
N SER A 393 -22.34 19.98 28.40
CA SER A 393 -22.05 19.92 26.96
C SER A 393 -21.43 21.22 26.41
N PHE A 394 -21.83 22.40 26.93
CA PHE A 394 -21.16 23.67 26.60
C PHE A 394 -19.77 23.80 27.26
N ALA A 395 -19.57 23.29 28.48
CA ALA A 395 -18.24 23.23 29.09
C ALA A 395 -17.30 22.28 28.32
N GLN A 396 -17.82 21.14 27.85
CA GLN A 396 -17.11 20.19 27.01
C GLN A 396 -16.70 20.81 25.66
N LEU A 397 -17.55 21.65 25.05
CA LEU A 397 -17.18 22.42 23.85
C LEU A 397 -16.02 23.40 24.16
N GLY A 398 -16.08 24.09 25.30
CA GLY A 398 -14.99 24.95 25.78
C GLY A 398 -13.67 24.18 25.97
N TRP A 399 -13.72 22.96 26.49
CA TRP A 399 -12.53 22.11 26.65
C TRP A 399 -11.93 21.68 25.30
N GLN A 400 -12.75 21.29 24.33
CA GLN A 400 -12.26 20.97 22.99
C GLN A 400 -11.54 22.15 22.33
N PHE A 401 -12.01 23.39 22.53
CA PHE A 401 -11.28 24.59 22.05
C PHE A 401 -9.91 24.76 22.71
N VAL A 402 -9.76 24.43 24.01
CA VAL A 402 -8.45 24.43 24.70
C VAL A 402 -7.53 23.34 24.12
N CYS A 403 -8.04 22.13 23.88
CA CYS A 403 -7.28 21.05 23.27
C CYS A 403 -6.86 21.36 21.82
N ILE A 404 -7.76 21.90 21.00
CA ILE A 404 -7.49 22.41 19.64
C ILE A 404 -6.35 23.43 19.67
N ALA A 405 -6.45 24.43 20.57
CA ALA A 405 -5.42 25.45 20.70
C ALA A 405 -4.07 24.87 21.15
N ALA A 406 -4.07 23.89 22.06
CA ALA A 406 -2.86 23.24 22.53
C ALA A 406 -2.17 22.40 21.45
N ILE A 407 -2.93 21.62 20.66
CA ILE A 407 -2.42 20.86 19.50
C ILE A 407 -1.73 21.80 18.52
N VAL A 408 -2.42 22.83 18.03
CA VAL A 408 -1.87 23.77 17.04
C VAL A 408 -0.65 24.51 17.62
N THR A 409 -0.72 24.95 18.88
CA THR A 409 0.41 25.63 19.53
C THR A 409 1.63 24.74 19.66
N TRP A 410 1.47 23.46 20.04
CA TRP A 410 2.58 22.51 20.17
C TRP A 410 3.20 22.15 18.82
N SER A 411 2.36 21.86 17.82
CA SER A 411 2.78 21.63 16.43
C SER A 411 3.58 22.81 15.89
N TRP A 412 3.15 24.05 16.13
CA TRP A 412 3.87 25.24 15.68
C TRP A 412 5.12 25.55 16.50
N LEU A 413 5.10 25.32 17.82
CA LEU A 413 6.23 25.56 18.73
C LEU A 413 7.52 24.87 18.28
N TRP A 414 7.42 23.67 17.73
CA TRP A 414 8.57 22.92 17.22
C TRP A 414 8.80 23.11 15.72
N MET A 415 7.75 23.04 14.91
CA MET A 415 7.93 23.01 13.46
C MET A 415 8.25 24.38 12.86
N VAL A 416 7.78 25.50 13.45
CA VAL A 416 8.13 26.84 12.97
C VAL A 416 9.63 27.14 13.16
N PRO A 417 10.25 26.96 14.34
CA PRO A 417 11.70 27.09 14.50
C PRO A 417 12.50 26.16 13.57
N ILE A 418 12.06 24.92 13.36
CA ILE A 418 12.74 23.96 12.48
C ILE A 418 12.70 24.41 11.02
N PHE A 419 11.54 24.78 10.48
CA PHE A 419 11.44 25.28 9.10
C PHE A 419 12.17 26.61 8.91
N LEU A 420 12.17 27.51 9.91
CA LEU A 420 12.95 28.75 9.86
C LEU A 420 14.47 28.49 9.92
N PHE A 421 14.93 27.51 10.70
CA PHE A 421 16.33 27.09 10.73
C PHE A 421 16.76 26.49 9.39
N LEU A 422 15.98 25.53 8.85
CA LEU A 422 16.21 24.91 7.54
C LEU A 422 16.19 25.95 6.40
N LYS A 423 15.34 26.98 6.50
CA LYS A 423 15.32 28.12 5.57
C LYS A 423 16.60 28.96 5.68
N LYS A 424 17.04 29.27 6.90
CA LYS A 424 18.24 30.06 7.18
C LYS A 424 19.53 29.40 6.67
N ILE A 425 19.62 28.06 6.69
CA ILE A 425 20.78 27.32 6.16
C ILE A 425 20.66 26.95 4.67
N GLY A 426 19.62 27.44 3.96
CA GLY A 426 19.42 27.15 2.54
C GLY A 426 19.10 25.68 2.24
N LYS A 427 18.40 24.99 3.13
CA LYS A 427 18.02 23.57 3.00
C LYS A 427 16.53 23.29 3.07
N LEU A 428 15.66 24.30 3.20
CA LEU A 428 14.19 24.11 3.21
C LEU A 428 13.63 23.79 1.81
N ARG A 429 14.00 24.59 0.81
CA ARG A 429 13.48 24.57 -0.56
C ARG A 429 14.62 24.34 -1.54
N VAL A 430 14.35 23.66 -2.65
CA VAL A 430 15.31 23.46 -3.75
C VAL A 430 15.64 24.79 -4.46
N SER A 431 16.65 24.79 -5.34
CA SER A 431 16.91 25.94 -6.22
C SER A 431 15.81 26.11 -7.26
N GLU A 432 15.65 27.34 -7.76
CA GLU A 432 14.69 27.74 -8.79
C GLU A 432 14.78 26.84 -10.04
N GLU A 433 16.00 26.56 -10.51
CA GLU A 433 16.28 25.60 -11.60
C GLU A 433 15.73 24.19 -11.32
N VAL A 434 15.99 23.63 -10.12
CA VAL A 434 15.55 22.27 -9.76
C VAL A 434 14.02 22.19 -9.61
N GLU A 435 13.36 23.26 -9.19
CA GLU A 435 11.89 23.32 -9.14
C GLU A 435 11.28 23.42 -10.55
N ILE A 436 11.91 24.20 -11.44
CA ILE A 436 11.49 24.37 -12.84
C ILE A 436 11.72 23.07 -13.63
N ASN A 437 12.85 22.38 -13.45
CA ASN A 437 13.21 21.18 -14.21
C ASN A 437 12.69 19.87 -13.56
N GLY A 438 12.50 19.85 -12.24
CA GLY A 438 11.94 18.72 -11.48
C GLY A 438 12.95 17.96 -10.63
N LEU A 439 12.48 17.43 -9.51
CA LEU A 439 13.34 16.80 -8.50
C LEU A 439 13.82 15.40 -8.93
N ASP A 440 13.08 14.68 -9.78
CA ASP A 440 13.36 13.27 -10.08
C ASP A 440 14.79 13.05 -10.62
N ILE A 441 15.16 13.69 -11.71
CA ILE A 441 16.51 13.53 -12.29
C ILE A 441 17.58 14.28 -11.47
N TYR A 442 17.26 15.47 -10.94
CA TYR A 442 18.22 16.29 -10.20
C TYR A 442 18.59 15.71 -8.83
N LYS A 443 17.65 15.11 -8.08
CA LYS A 443 17.87 14.57 -6.72
C LYS A 443 18.03 13.04 -6.69
N HIS A 444 17.33 12.33 -7.57
CA HIS A 444 17.29 10.86 -7.55
C HIS A 444 18.10 10.25 -8.71
N GLY A 445 18.18 10.92 -9.86
CA GLY A 445 18.76 10.35 -11.10
C GLY A 445 17.82 9.38 -11.82
N GLU A 446 16.62 9.19 -11.24
CA GLU A 446 15.62 8.21 -11.64
C GLU A 446 14.41 8.93 -12.20
N SER A 447 14.32 8.99 -13.52
CA SER A 447 13.15 9.50 -14.22
C SER A 447 11.96 8.57 -14.01
N ALA A 448 10.83 9.08 -13.50
CA ALA A 448 9.65 8.26 -13.19
C ALA A 448 9.07 7.46 -14.38
N TYR A 449 9.37 7.93 -15.59
CA TYR A 449 8.97 7.41 -16.89
C TYR A 449 10.16 7.51 -17.88
N PRO A 450 10.08 6.94 -19.08
CA PRO A 450 10.97 7.29 -20.19
C PRO A 450 10.86 8.78 -20.52
N LEU A 451 11.97 9.43 -20.90
CA LEU A 451 12.02 10.88 -21.13
C LEU A 451 10.99 11.37 -22.16
N HIS A 452 10.80 10.62 -23.26
CA HIS A 452 9.80 10.92 -24.30
C HIS A 452 8.34 10.89 -23.82
N ALA A 453 8.06 10.33 -22.63
CA ALA A 453 6.72 10.30 -22.02
C ALA A 453 6.46 11.47 -21.06
N TYR A 454 7.41 12.41 -20.88
CA TYR A 454 7.22 13.57 -20.00
C TYR A 454 6.34 14.67 -20.64
N GLY A 455 5.03 14.50 -20.57
CA GLY A 455 4.01 15.41 -21.09
C GLY A 455 3.93 16.83 -20.48
N HIS A 456 4.96 17.29 -19.76
CA HIS A 456 5.05 18.64 -19.19
C HIS A 456 6.23 19.47 -19.73
N GLY A 457 6.88 19.01 -20.80
CA GLY A 457 7.97 19.74 -21.46
C GLY A 457 9.29 19.63 -20.72
N TRP A 458 10.04 18.55 -20.97
CA TRP A 458 11.49 18.70 -21.03
C TRP A 458 11.81 19.42 -22.34
N HIS A 459 12.25 20.67 -22.24
CA HIS A 459 13.04 21.24 -23.32
C HIS A 459 14.44 20.67 -23.19
N GLU A 460 14.86 19.88 -24.17
CA GLU A 460 16.28 19.67 -24.41
C GLU A 460 16.89 21.04 -24.67
N PHE A 461 17.77 21.48 -23.77
CA PHE A 461 18.45 22.75 -23.92
C PHE A 461 19.54 22.57 -24.97
N GLU A 462 19.21 22.86 -26.23
CA GLU A 462 20.23 23.34 -27.17
C GLU A 462 21.00 24.46 -26.47
N ALA A 463 22.31 24.29 -26.28
CA ALA A 463 23.16 25.30 -25.70
C ALA A 463 23.23 26.48 -26.68
N THR A 464 22.34 27.46 -26.50
CA THR A 464 22.08 28.52 -27.50
C THR A 464 23.37 29.24 -27.88
N GLY A 465 23.90 28.95 -29.06
CA GLY A 465 25.19 29.43 -29.58
C GLY A 465 25.24 30.92 -29.96
N HIS A 466 24.50 31.77 -29.25
CA HIS A 466 24.42 33.20 -29.49
C HIS A 466 25.38 33.97 -28.58
N GLY A 467 26.35 34.64 -29.20
CA GLY A 467 27.47 35.27 -28.51
C GLY A 467 27.06 36.37 -27.53
N LEU A 468 27.57 36.27 -26.31
CA LEU A 468 27.37 37.24 -25.23
C LEU A 468 27.89 38.65 -25.60
N PRO A 469 27.06 39.71 -25.49
CA PRO A 469 27.55 41.08 -25.47
C PRO A 469 28.43 41.31 -24.23
N HIS A 470 29.58 42.00 -24.39
CA HIS A 470 30.54 42.21 -23.30
C HIS A 470 29.97 42.99 -22.09
N ALA A 471 29.68 42.27 -21.00
CA ALA A 471 29.57 42.86 -19.66
C ALA A 471 30.96 42.90 -18.98
N LYS A 472 31.34 44.05 -18.39
CA LYS A 472 32.67 44.24 -17.79
C LYS A 472 32.75 43.71 -16.35
N ASN A 473 33.82 42.96 -16.09
CA ASN A 473 34.36 42.54 -14.79
C ASN A 473 33.93 43.36 -13.55
N ARG A 474 33.37 42.65 -12.57
CA ARG A 474 33.84 42.64 -11.16
C ARG A 474 33.51 41.27 -10.56
N GLY A 475 34.54 40.49 -10.22
CA GLY A 475 34.40 39.05 -10.05
C GLY A 475 34.47 38.54 -8.61
N ARG A 476 33.94 37.33 -8.44
CA ARG A 476 34.43 36.31 -7.52
C ARG A 476 34.37 34.96 -8.25
N THR A 477 35.52 34.32 -8.43
CA THR A 477 35.63 33.06 -9.17
C THR A 477 35.03 31.93 -8.34
N LEU A 478 34.03 31.23 -8.87
CA LEU A 478 33.64 29.92 -8.36
C LEU A 478 34.61 28.87 -8.91
N SER A 479 35.16 28.04 -8.05
CA SER A 479 36.06 26.95 -8.43
C SER A 479 35.25 25.75 -8.93
N VAL A 480 35.33 25.47 -10.23
CA VAL A 480 34.78 24.26 -10.84
C VAL A 480 35.40 23.02 -10.20
N ASN A 481 34.59 21.99 -9.92
CA ASN A 481 35.03 20.61 -9.70
C ASN A 481 33.92 19.63 -10.10
N ALA A 482 34.10 18.97 -11.24
CA ALA A 482 33.43 17.73 -11.66
C ALA A 482 31.87 17.70 -11.60
N GLU A 483 31.22 18.57 -12.38
CA GLU A 483 29.94 18.23 -13.01
C GLU A 483 30.25 17.74 -14.44
N MET A 484 29.63 16.63 -14.87
CA MET A 484 29.69 16.22 -16.29
C MET A 484 28.90 17.23 -17.12
N SER A 485 29.45 17.64 -18.27
CA SER A 485 28.73 18.56 -19.17
C SER A 485 27.43 17.92 -19.67
N LEU A 486 26.35 18.70 -19.73
CA LEU A 486 25.07 18.24 -20.27
C LEU A 486 25.20 17.74 -21.72
N GLU A 487 26.17 18.26 -22.47
CA GLU A 487 26.57 17.82 -23.81
C GLU A 487 26.96 16.33 -23.86
N GLN A 488 27.63 15.81 -22.82
CA GLN A 488 27.97 14.38 -22.72
C GLN A 488 26.75 13.50 -22.41
N LEU A 489 25.70 14.04 -21.77
CA LEU A 489 24.43 13.36 -21.58
C LEU A 489 23.57 13.39 -22.87
N ALA A 490 23.53 14.53 -23.58
CA ALA A 490 22.77 14.70 -24.82
C ALA A 490 23.36 13.88 -25.99
N ALA A 491 24.69 13.82 -26.13
CA ALA A 491 25.36 13.12 -27.23
C ALA A 491 25.14 11.59 -27.27
N VAL A 492 24.61 11.00 -26.19
CA VAL A 492 24.18 9.60 -26.12
C VAL A 492 22.76 9.39 -26.67
N TYR A 493 21.92 10.43 -26.69
CA TYR A 493 20.48 10.32 -27.00
C TYR A 493 20.09 10.71 -28.44
N GLU A 494 20.73 11.72 -29.05
CA GLU A 494 20.25 12.32 -30.31
C GLU A 494 20.28 11.44 -31.57
N ARG A 495 20.84 10.22 -31.54
CA ARG A 495 21.13 9.46 -32.78
C ARG A 495 19.94 8.67 -33.35
N THR A 496 18.72 9.22 -33.37
CA THR A 496 17.67 8.74 -34.29
C THR A 496 16.59 9.79 -34.60
N SER A 497 15.99 9.66 -35.80
CA SER A 497 14.79 10.37 -36.29
C SER A 497 14.81 11.91 -36.34
N SER A 498 15.04 12.45 -37.53
CA SER A 498 14.48 13.74 -37.96
C SER A 498 13.72 13.57 -39.29
N ILE A 499 12.49 14.10 -39.33
CA ILE A 499 11.61 14.48 -40.47
C ILE A 499 10.27 14.93 -39.84
N SER A 500 9.53 15.84 -40.48
CA SER A 500 8.69 16.81 -39.75
C SER A 500 7.41 17.29 -40.47
N HIS A 501 6.48 17.87 -39.67
CA HIS A 501 5.24 18.59 -40.07
C HIS A 501 4.12 17.72 -40.74
N GLU A 502 2.81 18.05 -40.71
CA GLU A 502 2.08 19.22 -40.17
C GLU A 502 0.64 18.90 -39.69
N GLN A 503 -0.24 19.91 -39.58
CA GLN A 503 -1.59 19.93 -38.96
C GLN A 503 -2.73 19.65 -40.00
N GLU A 504 -4.08 19.73 -39.80
CA GLU A 504 -4.94 20.35 -38.77
C GLU A 504 -6.44 19.85 -38.78
N ALA A 505 -7.11 19.89 -37.62
CA ALA A 505 -8.54 20.18 -37.29
C ALA A 505 -9.82 19.80 -38.13
N THR A 506 -10.73 19.01 -37.48
CA THR A 506 -12.16 19.33 -37.10
C THR A 506 -13.49 18.91 -37.84
N LYS A 507 -14.37 18.24 -37.05
CA LYS A 507 -15.82 18.51 -36.72
C LYS A 507 -17.06 18.03 -37.57
N ARG A 508 -17.89 17.19 -36.88
CA ARG A 508 -19.37 17.30 -36.58
C ARG A 508 -20.49 16.65 -37.46
N LEU A 509 -21.28 15.77 -36.79
CA LEU A 509 -22.77 15.61 -36.72
C LEU A 509 -23.58 15.34 -38.04
N PHE A 510 -24.56 14.43 -38.11
CA PHE A 510 -25.78 14.23 -37.27
C PHE A 510 -26.42 12.80 -37.40
N ALA A 511 -27.49 12.54 -36.63
CA ALA A 511 -28.35 11.32 -36.64
C ALA A 511 -29.67 11.56 -37.48
N PRO A 512 -30.84 10.85 -37.41
CA PRO A 512 -31.34 9.86 -36.41
C PRO A 512 -32.25 8.69 -36.96
N HIS A 513 -33.09 8.12 -36.06
CA HIS A 513 -34.15 7.10 -36.20
C HIS A 513 -33.70 5.62 -36.22
N ASN A 514 -34.17 4.72 -35.33
CA ASN A 514 -35.50 4.38 -34.77
C ASN A 514 -36.30 3.38 -35.63
N ASP A 515 -36.67 2.25 -35.03
CA ASP A 515 -38.09 1.98 -34.75
C ASP A 515 -38.24 1.09 -33.50
N ALA A 516 -39.47 0.94 -32.97
CA ALA A 516 -39.76 0.19 -31.74
C ALA A 516 -41.15 -0.46 -31.76
N SER A 517 -41.33 -1.59 -31.04
CA SER A 517 -42.66 -2.05 -30.65
C SER A 517 -42.68 -2.79 -29.31
N ARG A 518 -43.86 -2.82 -28.66
CA ARG A 518 -44.05 -3.17 -27.24
C ARG A 518 -45.49 -3.62 -27.00
N LYS A 519 -45.69 -4.74 -26.28
CA LYS A 519 -46.92 -5.19 -25.57
C LYS A 519 -46.51 -6.37 -24.67
N THR A 520 -46.88 -6.57 -23.39
CA THR A 520 -47.93 -6.11 -22.45
C THR A 520 -49.29 -6.84 -22.51
N SER A 521 -49.55 -7.69 -21.52
CA SER A 521 -50.87 -8.06 -20.97
C SER A 521 -50.74 -8.32 -19.44
N LYS A 522 -51.85 -8.45 -18.69
CA LYS A 522 -51.92 -8.29 -17.21
C LYS A 522 -53.25 -8.91 -16.67
N VAL A 523 -53.44 -8.98 -15.33
CA VAL A 523 -54.75 -9.17 -14.59
C VAL A 523 -55.29 -10.64 -14.54
N ARG A 524 -55.81 -11.26 -13.43
CA ARG A 524 -56.03 -10.89 -12.00
C ARG A 524 -56.25 -12.12 -11.04
N SER A 525 -55.93 -11.95 -9.74
CA SER A 525 -56.60 -12.36 -8.45
C SER A 525 -57.59 -13.56 -8.35
N GLN A 526 -57.70 -14.32 -7.24
CA GLN A 526 -58.07 -13.87 -5.86
C GLN A 526 -57.71 -14.86 -4.71
N ASN A 527 -57.56 -14.31 -3.48
CA ASN A 527 -57.86 -14.80 -2.10
C ASN A 527 -57.37 -16.21 -1.61
N GLY A 528 -57.00 -16.41 -0.32
CA GLY A 528 -56.92 -15.47 0.82
C GLY A 528 -56.44 -16.12 2.15
N GLU A 529 -56.26 -15.27 3.17
CA GLU A 529 -56.14 -15.48 4.64
C GLU A 529 -55.43 -16.72 5.26
N HIS A 530 -54.32 -16.48 5.98
CA HIS A 530 -54.30 -16.53 7.46
C HIS A 530 -52.99 -15.96 8.07
N LEU A 531 -53.03 -15.53 9.33
CA LEU A 531 -51.89 -15.10 10.16
C LEU A 531 -51.53 -16.19 11.19
N PRO A 532 -50.30 -16.18 11.74
CA PRO A 532 -50.22 -15.77 13.15
C PRO A 532 -49.00 -14.90 13.51
N ASN A 533 -49.19 -14.01 14.48
CA ASN A 533 -48.10 -13.39 15.25
C ASN A 533 -47.62 -14.35 16.35
N SER A 534 -46.31 -14.36 16.66
CA SER A 534 -45.86 -14.55 18.04
C SER A 534 -44.51 -13.88 18.30
N LYS A 535 -44.48 -12.96 19.26
CA LYS A 535 -43.22 -12.54 19.91
C LYS A 535 -42.77 -13.66 20.84
N LYS A 536 -41.47 -13.93 20.95
CA LYS A 536 -40.89 -14.66 22.09
C LYS A 536 -39.97 -13.74 22.87
N SER A 537 -40.50 -13.14 23.92
CA SER A 537 -39.72 -12.54 25.01
C SER A 537 -39.29 -13.63 25.98
N SER A 538 -38.00 -13.69 26.32
CA SER A 538 -37.47 -14.56 27.37
C SER A 538 -37.87 -14.05 28.75
N SER A 539 -38.96 -14.58 29.29
CA SER A 539 -39.34 -14.36 30.69
C SER A 539 -38.44 -15.18 31.62
N TYR A 540 -37.62 -14.52 32.44
CA TYR A 540 -37.02 -15.14 33.62
C TYR A 540 -38.13 -15.75 34.48
N GLN A 541 -38.02 -17.04 34.82
CA GLN A 541 -38.82 -17.61 35.90
C GLN A 541 -38.09 -17.42 37.23
N VAL A 542 -38.80 -16.90 38.22
CA VAL A 542 -38.38 -16.96 39.62
C VAL A 542 -38.53 -18.41 40.07
N HIS A 543 -37.45 -19.01 40.57
CA HIS A 543 -37.51 -20.34 41.16
C HIS A 543 -38.24 -20.30 42.50
N ASP A 544 -39.32 -21.07 42.62
CA ASP A 544 -40.02 -21.30 43.87
C ASP A 544 -39.17 -22.16 44.82
N SER A 545 -39.22 -21.86 46.12
CA SER A 545 -38.25 -22.33 47.11
C SER A 545 -38.88 -23.28 48.14
N SER A 546 -39.01 -24.57 47.78
CA SER A 546 -39.50 -25.60 48.69
C SER A 546 -38.70 -26.91 48.66
N ASN A 547 -37.85 -27.09 49.67
CA ASN A 547 -37.32 -28.36 50.20
C ASN A 547 -37.12 -29.55 49.23
N MET A 548 -35.91 -29.66 48.68
CA MET A 548 -35.24 -30.96 48.57
C MET A 548 -33.78 -30.81 49.04
N THR A 549 -33.39 -31.60 50.05
CA THR A 549 -31.98 -31.76 50.46
C THR A 549 -31.28 -32.72 49.51
N SER A 550 -31.14 -32.33 48.24
CA SER A 550 -30.26 -33.02 47.31
C SER A 550 -28.81 -32.73 47.71
N THR A 551 -28.04 -33.78 48.00
CA THR A 551 -26.58 -33.66 47.98
C THR A 551 -26.17 -33.21 46.58
N PRO A 552 -25.44 -32.09 46.41
CA PRO A 552 -25.03 -31.63 45.09
C PRO A 552 -24.25 -32.74 44.38
N ASN A 553 -24.70 -33.10 43.17
CA ASN A 553 -24.06 -34.13 42.37
C ASN A 553 -22.81 -33.54 41.71
N TYR A 554 -21.77 -33.34 42.52
CA TYR A 554 -20.52 -32.75 42.07
C TYR A 554 -19.89 -33.53 40.89
N THR A 555 -20.10 -34.85 40.82
CA THR A 555 -19.65 -35.67 39.68
C THR A 555 -20.31 -35.23 38.38
N ALA A 556 -21.62 -34.95 38.37
CA ALA A 556 -22.29 -34.44 37.17
C ALA A 556 -21.85 -33.02 36.82
N GLN A 557 -21.63 -32.15 37.82
CA GLN A 557 -21.10 -30.80 37.60
C GLN A 557 -19.67 -30.83 37.04
N ILE A 558 -18.82 -31.73 37.52
CA ILE A 558 -17.45 -31.94 37.02
C ILE A 558 -17.48 -32.45 35.58
N ILE A 559 -18.33 -33.43 35.26
CA ILE A 559 -18.49 -33.92 33.87
C ILE A 559 -19.01 -32.81 32.95
N GLN A 560 -19.95 -31.98 33.42
CA GLN A 560 -20.42 -30.82 32.65
C GLN A 560 -19.30 -29.82 32.38
N LEU A 561 -18.53 -29.41 33.41
CA LEU A 561 -17.43 -28.46 33.26
C LEU A 561 -16.27 -29.04 32.42
N GLN A 562 -15.99 -30.34 32.52
CA GLN A 562 -15.02 -31.02 31.67
C GLN A 562 -15.47 -31.02 30.19
N ASN A 563 -16.75 -31.30 29.93
CA ASN A 563 -17.31 -31.21 28.58
C ASN A 563 -17.33 -29.77 28.07
N GLU A 564 -17.58 -28.77 28.92
CA GLU A 564 -17.52 -27.34 28.57
C GLU A 564 -16.08 -26.92 28.21
N VAL A 565 -15.07 -27.31 29.00
CA VAL A 565 -13.64 -27.10 28.66
C VAL A 565 -13.30 -27.75 27.32
N ILE A 566 -13.71 -29.00 27.09
CA ILE A 566 -13.41 -29.74 25.85
C ILE A 566 -14.10 -29.08 24.64
N GLN A 567 -15.35 -28.68 24.76
CA GLN A 567 -16.10 -28.06 23.66
C GLN A 567 -15.62 -26.64 23.36
N ILE A 568 -15.39 -25.80 24.38
CA ILE A 568 -14.79 -24.48 24.17
C ILE A 568 -13.41 -24.63 23.52
N ARG A 569 -12.56 -25.53 24.01
CA ARG A 569 -11.22 -25.72 23.45
C ARG A 569 -11.25 -26.28 22.02
N ALA A 570 -12.26 -27.05 21.61
CA ALA A 570 -12.37 -27.57 20.25
C ALA A 570 -13.01 -26.56 19.29
N ASP A 571 -14.22 -26.08 19.62
CA ASP A 571 -15.08 -25.33 18.70
C ASP A 571 -14.52 -23.93 18.38
N PHE A 572 -13.77 -23.32 19.29
CA PHE A 572 -13.09 -22.03 19.05
C PHE A 572 -11.76 -22.25 18.32
N THR A 573 -10.83 -23.07 18.87
CA THR A 573 -9.50 -23.32 18.28
C THR A 573 -9.51 -23.64 16.79
N ASP A 574 -10.41 -24.51 16.31
CA ASP A 574 -10.46 -24.87 14.89
C ASP A 574 -11.05 -23.73 14.01
N ASN A 575 -11.94 -22.89 14.55
CA ASN A 575 -12.61 -21.82 13.81
C ASN A 575 -11.82 -20.50 13.78
N GLU A 576 -11.23 -20.02 14.89
CA GLU A 576 -10.34 -18.85 14.81
C GLU A 576 -9.11 -19.15 13.97
N ASN A 577 -8.47 -20.31 14.15
CA ASN A 577 -7.29 -20.66 13.36
C ASN A 577 -7.63 -20.78 11.86
N ALA A 578 -8.82 -21.27 11.53
CA ALA A 578 -9.33 -21.23 10.15
C ALA A 578 -9.52 -19.79 9.64
N PHE A 579 -10.13 -18.90 10.43
CA PHE A 579 -10.40 -17.52 10.04
C PHE A 579 -9.12 -16.66 9.95
N PHE A 580 -8.20 -16.81 10.89
CA PHE A 580 -6.85 -16.23 10.92
C PHE A 580 -6.04 -16.64 9.69
N LEU A 581 -5.88 -17.95 9.46
CA LEU A 581 -5.13 -18.49 8.32
C LEU A 581 -5.73 -18.03 6.99
N CYS A 582 -7.06 -18.07 6.84
CA CYS A 582 -7.72 -17.58 5.63
C CYS A 582 -7.51 -16.07 5.42
N SER A 583 -7.60 -15.27 6.47
CA SER A 583 -7.42 -13.80 6.40
C SER A 583 -5.99 -13.43 6.01
N MET A 584 -4.99 -14.04 6.67
CA MET A 584 -3.58 -13.85 6.35
C MET A 584 -3.26 -14.36 4.94
N ALA A 585 -3.76 -15.54 4.55
CA ALA A 585 -3.56 -16.09 3.21
C ALA A 585 -4.18 -15.23 2.09
N MET A 586 -5.32 -14.56 2.32
CA MET A 586 -5.88 -13.60 1.35
C MET A 586 -4.99 -12.37 1.18
N ILE A 587 -4.41 -11.84 2.26
CA ILE A 587 -3.48 -10.70 2.20
C ILE A 587 -2.17 -11.11 1.50
N ILE A 588 -1.67 -12.31 1.78
CA ILE A 588 -0.49 -12.88 1.09
C ILE A 588 -0.79 -13.13 -0.40
N PHE A 589 -1.98 -13.65 -0.75
CA PHE A 589 -2.35 -13.85 -2.16
C PHE A 589 -2.37 -12.52 -2.95
N PHE A 590 -2.72 -11.41 -2.31
CA PHE A 590 -2.65 -10.07 -2.90
C PHE A 590 -1.20 -9.64 -3.24
N MET A 591 -0.17 -10.30 -2.70
CA MET A 591 1.23 -10.11 -3.15
C MET A 591 1.44 -10.46 -4.63
N GLN A 592 0.60 -11.29 -5.25
CA GLN A 592 0.67 -11.52 -6.71
C GLN A 592 0.38 -10.23 -7.50
N CYS A 593 -0.51 -9.36 -7.01
CA CYS A 593 -0.68 -8.02 -7.58
C CYS A 593 0.58 -7.16 -7.35
N GLY A 594 1.26 -7.35 -6.21
CA GLY A 594 2.55 -6.75 -5.89
C GLY A 594 3.64 -7.10 -6.90
N PHE A 595 3.89 -8.40 -7.12
CA PHE A 595 4.82 -8.90 -8.13
C PHE A 595 4.43 -8.43 -9.55
N ALA A 596 3.15 -8.52 -9.91
CA ALA A 596 2.66 -8.10 -11.23
C ALA A 596 2.94 -6.62 -11.53
N PHE A 597 2.70 -5.71 -10.59
CA PHE A 597 3.02 -4.28 -10.78
C PHE A 597 4.54 -4.03 -10.71
N LEU A 598 5.27 -4.72 -9.82
CA LEU A 598 6.71 -4.54 -9.68
C LEU A 598 7.46 -4.93 -10.96
N GLU A 599 7.20 -6.14 -11.48
CA GLU A 599 7.73 -6.60 -12.77
C GLU A 599 7.26 -5.71 -13.92
N ALA A 600 5.97 -5.36 -13.99
CA ALA A 600 5.44 -4.57 -15.10
C ALA A 600 6.12 -3.21 -15.20
N GLY A 601 6.32 -2.52 -14.06
CA GLY A 601 7.03 -1.25 -14.01
C GLY A 601 8.51 -1.36 -14.35
N ALA A 602 9.15 -2.47 -13.97
CA ALA A 602 10.58 -2.73 -14.18
C ALA A 602 10.93 -3.17 -15.62
N VAL A 603 9.97 -3.68 -16.40
CA VAL A 603 10.16 -3.96 -17.84
C VAL A 603 9.81 -2.76 -18.72
N ARG A 604 10.31 -2.77 -19.96
CA ARG A 604 9.88 -1.84 -21.01
C ARG A 604 8.41 -2.14 -21.36
N SER A 605 7.63 -1.10 -21.67
CA SER A 605 6.16 -1.17 -21.88
C SER A 605 5.70 -2.25 -22.86
N LYS A 606 6.56 -2.61 -23.81
CA LYS A 606 6.40 -3.67 -24.82
C LYS A 606 6.40 -5.11 -24.31
N ASN A 607 6.54 -5.30 -23.01
CA ASN A 607 6.56 -6.58 -22.32
C ASN A 607 5.50 -6.66 -21.21
N THR A 608 4.64 -5.64 -21.06
CA THR A 608 3.70 -5.49 -19.94
C THR A 608 2.60 -6.54 -19.97
N THR A 609 1.91 -6.74 -21.10
CA THR A 609 0.88 -7.78 -21.24
C THR A 609 1.44 -9.15 -20.85
N ASN A 610 2.64 -9.45 -21.36
CA ASN A 610 3.33 -10.71 -21.15
C ASN A 610 3.73 -10.94 -19.69
N ILE A 611 4.07 -9.89 -18.93
CA ILE A 611 4.34 -9.98 -17.49
C ILE A 611 3.05 -10.20 -16.68
N LEU A 612 1.97 -9.49 -17.02
CA LEU A 612 0.68 -9.62 -16.31
C LEU A 612 0.07 -11.03 -16.50
N ILE A 613 0.11 -11.58 -17.72
CA ILE A 613 -0.32 -12.97 -17.99
C ILE A 613 0.57 -13.97 -17.24
N LYS A 614 1.88 -13.73 -17.18
CA LYS A 614 2.83 -14.58 -16.45
C LYS A 614 2.53 -14.65 -14.96
N ASN A 615 2.33 -13.52 -14.30
CA ASN A 615 1.95 -13.45 -12.88
C ASN A 615 0.61 -14.15 -12.59
N LEU A 616 -0.38 -13.98 -13.46
CA LEU A 616 -1.65 -14.70 -13.33
C LEU A 616 -1.45 -16.23 -13.45
N LEU A 617 -0.57 -16.66 -14.36
CA LEU A 617 -0.24 -18.07 -14.55
C LEU A 617 0.61 -18.66 -13.43
N ASP A 618 1.42 -17.90 -12.69
CA ASP A 618 2.10 -18.41 -11.48
C ASP A 618 1.08 -18.92 -10.48
N SER A 619 0.14 -18.06 -10.07
CA SER A 619 -0.98 -18.43 -9.20
C SER A 619 -1.78 -19.62 -9.76
N CYS A 620 -2.20 -19.56 -11.03
CA CYS A 620 -3.06 -20.60 -11.62
C CYS A 620 -2.36 -21.96 -11.81
N ILE A 621 -1.07 -21.98 -12.14
CA ILE A 621 -0.32 -23.24 -12.30
C ILE A 621 0.10 -23.77 -10.92
N ALA A 622 0.51 -22.89 -9.99
CA ALA A 622 0.88 -23.29 -8.65
C ALA A 622 -0.30 -23.90 -7.88
N ILE A 623 -1.52 -23.37 -7.98
CA ILE A 623 -2.67 -23.98 -7.28
C ILE A 623 -2.98 -25.38 -7.80
N VAL A 624 -2.92 -25.59 -9.12
CA VAL A 624 -3.17 -26.91 -9.73
C VAL A 624 -2.07 -27.91 -9.36
N GLY A 625 -0.80 -27.51 -9.41
CA GLY A 625 0.33 -28.35 -9.02
C GLY A 625 0.33 -28.69 -7.52
N TYR A 626 0.04 -27.71 -6.67
CA TYR A 626 0.04 -27.85 -5.22
C TYR A 626 -1.18 -28.65 -4.72
N TRP A 627 -2.36 -28.48 -5.33
CA TRP A 627 -3.53 -29.34 -5.10
C TRP A 627 -3.27 -30.80 -5.51
N ALA A 628 -2.73 -31.03 -6.71
CA ALA A 628 -2.57 -32.37 -7.25
C ALA A 628 -1.49 -33.18 -6.51
N PHE A 629 -0.33 -32.59 -6.26
CA PHE A 629 0.81 -33.28 -5.64
C PHE A 629 1.50 -32.47 -4.54
N GLY A 630 1.61 -31.15 -4.65
CA GLY A 630 2.48 -30.37 -3.75
C GLY A 630 2.11 -30.48 -2.26
N TRP A 631 0.83 -30.45 -1.90
CA TRP A 631 0.40 -30.73 -0.53
C TRP A 631 0.79 -32.15 -0.08
N ALA A 632 0.59 -33.15 -0.94
CA ALA A 632 0.88 -34.55 -0.63
C ALA A 632 2.37 -34.81 -0.39
N LEU A 633 3.25 -34.13 -1.14
CA LEU A 633 4.70 -34.24 -0.95
C LEU A 633 5.20 -33.41 0.24
N ALA A 634 4.56 -32.27 0.55
CA ALA A 634 4.92 -31.38 1.65
C ALA A 634 4.42 -31.86 3.02
N TYR A 635 3.13 -32.19 3.13
CA TYR A 635 2.44 -32.46 4.40
C TYR A 635 1.65 -33.78 4.41
N GLY A 636 1.69 -34.56 3.33
CA GLY A 636 1.11 -35.91 3.31
C GLY A 636 1.86 -36.86 4.24
N GLU A 637 1.12 -37.80 4.84
CA GLU A 637 1.65 -38.68 5.88
C GLU A 637 2.74 -39.64 5.38
N ALA A 638 3.61 -40.07 6.31
CA ALA A 638 4.66 -41.03 6.02
C ALA A 638 4.21 -42.49 6.17
N SER A 639 4.44 -43.30 5.13
CA SER A 639 4.23 -44.76 5.18
C SER A 639 5.23 -45.48 6.11
N ASN A 640 6.39 -44.87 6.36
CA ASN A 640 7.41 -45.30 7.31
C ASN A 640 8.22 -44.07 7.75
N PRO A 641 8.57 -43.91 9.05
CA PRO A 641 9.37 -42.79 9.54
C PRO A 641 10.64 -42.49 8.73
N THR A 642 11.37 -43.49 8.23
CA THR A 642 12.61 -43.29 7.48
C THR A 642 12.38 -42.59 6.13
N VAL A 643 11.22 -42.78 5.50
CA VAL A 643 10.89 -42.09 4.23
C VAL A 643 10.23 -40.73 4.52
N GLY A 644 9.49 -40.63 5.63
CA GLY A 644 8.97 -39.39 6.19
C GLY A 644 10.03 -38.40 6.68
N LEU A 645 11.31 -38.77 6.67
CA LEU A 645 12.41 -37.82 6.78
C LEU A 645 12.52 -36.89 5.56
N PHE A 646 12.05 -37.34 4.39
CA PHE A 646 12.37 -36.76 3.10
C PHE A 646 11.14 -36.29 2.28
N ILE A 647 10.01 -36.99 2.35
CA ILE A 647 8.83 -36.70 1.52
C ILE A 647 7.53 -37.30 2.09
N GLY A 648 6.40 -36.63 1.84
CA GLY A 648 5.05 -37.14 2.11
C GLY A 648 4.49 -38.05 1.00
N HIS A 649 3.46 -38.85 1.32
CA HIS A 649 2.90 -39.85 0.38
C HIS A 649 1.37 -40.03 0.43
N SER A 650 0.63 -39.22 1.19
CA SER A 650 -0.83 -39.29 1.28
C SER A 650 -1.49 -37.97 0.84
N GLN A 651 -2.82 -37.95 0.68
CA GLN A 651 -3.60 -36.74 0.33
C GLN A 651 -3.28 -36.12 -1.06
N PHE A 652 -2.82 -36.93 -2.04
CA PHE A 652 -2.79 -36.53 -3.45
C PHE A 652 -4.19 -36.07 -3.91
N PHE A 653 -4.25 -34.99 -4.71
CA PHE A 653 -5.49 -34.31 -5.12
C PHE A 653 -6.40 -33.87 -3.93
N LEU A 654 -5.82 -33.72 -2.73
CA LEU A 654 -6.52 -33.55 -1.45
C LEU A 654 -7.53 -34.66 -1.13
N ALA A 655 -7.28 -35.89 -1.59
CA ALA A 655 -8.09 -37.05 -1.23
C ALA A 655 -8.09 -37.29 0.28
N ASN A 656 -9.28 -37.39 0.89
CA ASN A 656 -9.51 -37.53 2.33
C ASN A 656 -8.91 -36.38 3.19
N PHE A 657 -8.83 -35.17 2.63
CA PHE A 657 -8.31 -33.98 3.31
C PHE A 657 -9.40 -33.15 4.00
N THR A 658 -9.02 -32.41 5.05
CA THR A 658 -9.94 -31.56 5.85
C THR A 658 -9.39 -30.17 6.20
N ASN A 659 -8.07 -29.95 6.29
CA ASN A 659 -7.48 -28.69 6.76
C ASN A 659 -7.29 -27.65 5.62
N TYR A 660 -8.41 -27.29 4.99
CA TYR A 660 -8.43 -26.31 3.89
C TYR A 660 -7.77 -24.96 4.20
N PRO A 661 -7.86 -24.38 5.42
CA PRO A 661 -7.17 -23.14 5.76
C PRO A 661 -5.64 -23.28 5.67
N LYS A 662 -5.06 -24.34 6.24
CA LYS A 662 -3.60 -24.58 6.16
C LYS A 662 -3.14 -24.91 4.74
N PHE A 663 -3.97 -25.59 3.93
CA PHE A 663 -3.68 -25.79 2.51
C PHE A 663 -3.63 -24.47 1.75
N PHE A 664 -4.62 -23.58 1.90
CA PHE A 664 -4.65 -22.29 1.22
C PHE A 664 -3.48 -21.39 1.66
N PHE A 665 -3.18 -21.37 2.96
CA PHE A 665 -2.03 -20.65 3.50
C PHE A 665 -0.70 -21.19 2.95
N GLN A 666 -0.47 -22.50 2.90
CA GLN A 666 0.81 -23.05 2.39
C GLN A 666 0.92 -22.99 0.86
N TYR A 667 -0.20 -23.01 0.13
CA TYR A 667 -0.23 -22.78 -1.32
C TYR A 667 0.37 -21.41 -1.70
N VAL A 668 0.02 -20.33 -1.00
CA VAL A 668 0.46 -18.98 -1.42
C VAL A 668 1.97 -18.76 -1.22
N PHE A 669 2.61 -19.49 -0.29
CA PHE A 669 4.07 -19.53 -0.15
C PHE A 669 4.72 -20.31 -1.31
N ALA A 670 4.10 -21.42 -1.75
CA ALA A 670 4.55 -22.17 -2.93
C ALA A 670 4.48 -21.33 -4.22
N ALA A 671 3.36 -20.61 -4.42
CA ALA A 671 3.18 -19.69 -5.55
C ALA A 671 4.18 -18.51 -5.50
N THR A 672 4.46 -17.99 -4.30
CA THR A 672 5.50 -16.97 -4.10
C THR A 672 6.88 -17.51 -4.50
N SER A 673 7.23 -18.73 -4.10
CA SER A 673 8.54 -19.34 -4.42
C SER A 673 8.74 -19.57 -5.93
N SER A 674 7.69 -19.86 -6.69
CA SER A 674 7.77 -19.90 -8.17
C SER A 674 7.80 -18.50 -8.78
N THR A 675 6.99 -17.56 -8.28
CA THR A 675 6.92 -16.18 -8.80
C THR A 675 8.27 -15.48 -8.70
N ILE A 676 9.07 -15.67 -7.64
CA ILE A 676 10.40 -15.03 -7.49
C ILE A 676 11.31 -15.20 -8.74
N VAL A 677 11.16 -16.30 -9.48
CA VAL A 677 11.98 -16.61 -10.67
C VAL A 677 11.59 -15.78 -11.91
N SER A 678 10.37 -15.23 -11.96
CA SER A 678 9.83 -14.49 -13.10
C SER A 678 10.68 -13.26 -13.46
N GLY A 679 11.04 -12.47 -12.43
CA GLY A 679 11.78 -11.23 -12.53
C GLY A 679 13.17 -11.40 -13.14
N ALA A 680 13.92 -12.38 -12.65
CA ALA A 680 15.26 -12.71 -13.15
C ALA A 680 15.27 -13.06 -14.65
N VAL A 681 14.16 -13.61 -15.16
CA VAL A 681 14.02 -14.06 -16.55
C VAL A 681 13.14 -13.14 -17.41
N ALA A 682 12.82 -11.94 -16.90
CA ALA A 682 11.96 -10.97 -17.56
C ALA A 682 12.49 -10.55 -18.95
N GLU A 683 11.56 -10.08 -19.78
CA GLU A 683 11.74 -9.65 -21.18
C GLU A 683 12.29 -10.68 -22.19
N ARG A 684 12.80 -11.85 -21.76
CA ARG A 684 13.47 -12.82 -22.66
C ARG A 684 13.06 -14.29 -22.51
N CYS A 685 12.41 -14.66 -21.40
CA CYS A 685 11.94 -16.03 -21.16
C CYS A 685 10.76 -16.46 -22.04
N GLU A 686 10.92 -17.60 -22.71
CA GLU A 686 9.85 -18.26 -23.48
C GLU A 686 8.69 -18.74 -22.61
N PHE A 687 7.48 -18.68 -23.17
CA PHE A 687 6.24 -18.94 -22.43
C PHE A 687 6.12 -20.40 -21.98
N ILE A 688 6.61 -21.35 -22.79
CA ILE A 688 6.64 -22.77 -22.42
C ILE A 688 7.67 -23.08 -21.32
N THR A 689 8.80 -22.35 -21.28
CA THR A 689 9.75 -22.46 -20.17
C THR A 689 9.12 -22.00 -18.86
N TYR A 690 8.31 -20.93 -18.91
CA TYR A 690 7.54 -20.43 -17.78
C TYR A 690 6.68 -21.55 -17.17
N ILE A 691 5.76 -22.09 -17.98
CA ILE A 691 4.85 -23.16 -17.56
C ILE A 691 5.61 -24.35 -16.95
N VAL A 692 6.73 -24.76 -17.57
CA VAL A 692 7.54 -25.91 -17.10
C VAL A 692 8.21 -25.62 -15.75
N TYR A 693 8.90 -24.48 -15.57
CA TYR A 693 9.60 -24.23 -14.31
C TYR A 693 8.61 -23.99 -13.15
N VAL A 694 7.53 -23.24 -13.38
CA VAL A 694 6.50 -22.95 -12.38
C VAL A 694 5.83 -24.23 -11.89
N THR A 695 5.48 -25.14 -12.82
CA THR A 695 4.96 -26.47 -12.48
C THR A 695 5.96 -27.23 -11.62
N VAL A 696 7.23 -27.31 -12.02
CA VAL A 696 8.24 -28.10 -11.29
C VAL A 696 8.56 -27.54 -9.90
N ILE A 697 8.57 -26.22 -9.73
CA ILE A 697 8.76 -25.59 -8.40
C ILE A 697 7.56 -25.92 -7.50
N SER A 698 6.35 -25.53 -7.91
CA SER A 698 5.14 -25.64 -7.09
C SER A 698 4.68 -27.09 -6.82
N THR A 699 4.96 -28.01 -7.74
CA THR A 699 4.49 -29.41 -7.66
C THR A 699 5.49 -30.33 -6.97
N PHE A 700 6.79 -30.00 -6.98
CA PHE A 700 7.84 -30.94 -6.56
C PHE A 700 8.99 -30.29 -5.76
N VAL A 701 9.69 -29.29 -6.31
CA VAL A 701 10.93 -28.78 -5.69
C VAL A 701 10.65 -28.05 -4.38
N TYR A 702 9.72 -27.09 -4.37
CA TYR A 702 9.32 -26.36 -3.16
C TYR A 702 8.64 -27.28 -2.14
N PRO A 703 7.62 -28.11 -2.50
CA PRO A 703 7.02 -29.07 -1.59
C PRO A 703 7.98 -29.97 -0.81
N ILE A 704 9.04 -30.45 -1.45
CA ILE A 704 10.01 -31.35 -0.79
C ILE A 704 10.89 -30.56 0.20
N LEU A 705 11.24 -29.31 -0.10
CA LEU A 705 11.87 -28.43 0.90
C LEU A 705 10.94 -28.17 2.08
N THR A 706 9.67 -27.83 1.81
CA THR A 706 8.63 -27.65 2.82
C THR A 706 8.51 -28.88 3.72
N HIS A 707 8.59 -30.09 3.16
CA HIS A 707 8.63 -31.32 3.95
C HIS A 707 9.85 -31.38 4.86
N TRP A 708 11.06 -31.10 4.35
CA TRP A 708 12.27 -31.16 5.17
C TRP A 708 12.24 -30.16 6.33
N GLY A 709 11.83 -28.92 6.07
CA GLY A 709 11.92 -27.79 7.00
C GLY A 709 10.70 -27.56 7.90
N TRP A 710 9.48 -27.84 7.43
CA TRP A 710 8.22 -27.46 8.11
C TRP A 710 7.26 -28.62 8.39
N HIS A 711 7.51 -29.83 7.88
CA HIS A 711 6.77 -31.02 8.33
C HIS A 711 7.43 -31.62 9.58
N PRO A 712 6.69 -31.98 10.64
CA PRO A 712 7.27 -32.46 11.90
C PRO A 712 8.12 -33.75 11.82
N GLN A 713 8.12 -34.45 10.69
CA GLN A 713 8.96 -35.62 10.45
C GLN A 713 10.19 -35.32 9.56
N GLY A 714 10.25 -34.13 8.95
CA GLY A 714 11.31 -33.74 8.02
C GLY A 714 12.69 -33.70 8.67
N TRP A 715 13.72 -34.10 7.93
CA TRP A 715 15.08 -34.24 8.48
C TRP A 715 15.69 -32.90 8.94
N MET A 716 15.32 -31.77 8.34
CA MET A 716 15.80 -30.45 8.78
C MET A 716 15.06 -30.02 10.07
N PHE A 717 13.74 -30.23 10.12
CA PHE A 717 12.91 -29.96 11.30
C PHE A 717 13.35 -30.78 12.53
N LEU A 718 13.47 -32.10 12.39
CA LEU A 718 13.96 -33.01 13.43
C LEU A 718 15.42 -32.73 13.81
N GLY A 719 16.21 -32.28 12.82
CA GLY A 719 17.56 -31.78 13.00
C GLY A 719 18.58 -32.82 13.45
N PHE A 720 19.50 -32.40 14.32
CA PHE A 720 20.59 -33.24 14.83
C PHE A 720 20.77 -33.10 16.33
N SER A 721 20.93 -34.23 17.03
CA SER A 721 21.16 -34.32 18.47
C SER A 721 22.44 -35.11 18.79
N SER A 722 23.25 -34.61 19.73
CA SER A 722 24.44 -35.30 20.24
C SER A 722 24.71 -34.93 21.70
N GLY A 723 24.69 -35.93 22.59
CA GLY A 723 24.81 -35.69 24.02
C GLY A 723 23.66 -34.82 24.55
N SER A 724 23.99 -33.63 25.05
CA SER A 724 23.02 -32.62 25.50
C SER A 724 22.80 -31.48 24.49
N ILE A 725 23.39 -31.54 23.29
CA ILE A 725 23.16 -30.57 22.21
C ILE A 725 22.06 -31.13 21.30
N SER A 726 21.06 -30.31 20.98
CA SER A 726 19.94 -30.68 20.10
C SER A 726 19.55 -29.49 19.24
N THR A 727 19.73 -29.62 17.93
CA THR A 727 19.57 -28.55 16.93
C THR A 727 18.42 -28.88 16.00
N THR A 728 17.69 -27.86 15.54
CA THR A 728 16.51 -27.97 14.65
C THR A 728 16.59 -26.90 13.57
N TYR A 729 15.81 -27.00 12.49
CA TYR A 729 15.84 -25.96 11.45
C TYR A 729 15.06 -24.70 11.86
N LEU A 730 15.71 -23.55 11.82
CA LEU A 730 15.14 -22.26 12.19
C LEU A 730 14.84 -21.43 10.94
N ASP A 731 13.60 -21.55 10.47
CA ASP A 731 13.02 -20.69 9.44
C ASP A 731 11.51 -20.55 9.68
N TYR A 732 11.10 -19.44 10.26
CA TYR A 732 9.72 -19.25 10.71
C TYR A 732 8.72 -18.99 9.56
N ALA A 733 9.11 -18.17 8.58
CA ALA A 733 8.25 -17.76 7.47
C ALA A 733 8.87 -17.93 6.07
N GLY A 734 10.11 -18.41 5.94
CA GLY A 734 10.60 -18.90 4.64
C GLY A 734 11.76 -18.11 4.03
N SER A 735 12.64 -17.52 4.85
CA SER A 735 13.94 -17.01 4.38
C SER A 735 14.69 -18.09 3.58
N GLY A 736 14.62 -19.34 4.01
CA GLY A 736 15.13 -20.49 3.28
C GLY A 736 14.11 -21.10 2.31
N MET A 737 12.97 -21.54 2.86
CA MET A 737 12.00 -22.36 2.13
C MET A 737 11.45 -21.67 0.87
N VAL A 738 11.14 -20.37 0.96
CA VAL A 738 10.59 -19.58 -0.16
C VAL A 738 11.71 -18.80 -0.84
N HIS A 739 12.42 -17.96 -0.09
CA HIS A 739 13.28 -16.93 -0.68
C HIS A 739 14.65 -17.44 -1.12
N LEU A 740 15.35 -18.24 -0.32
CA LEU A 740 16.60 -18.87 -0.75
C LEU A 740 16.36 -19.89 -1.87
N CYS A 741 15.25 -20.62 -1.85
CA CYS A 741 14.81 -21.50 -2.94
C CYS A 741 14.63 -20.72 -4.25
N GLY A 742 13.66 -19.79 -4.30
CA GLY A 742 13.35 -19.00 -5.50
C GLY A 742 14.52 -18.14 -5.97
N GLY A 743 15.26 -17.52 -5.06
CA GLY A 743 16.45 -16.71 -5.36
C GLY A 743 17.61 -17.52 -5.94
N SER A 744 17.85 -18.75 -5.44
CA SER A 744 18.89 -19.63 -6.01
C SER A 744 18.52 -20.09 -7.42
N ILE A 745 17.24 -20.40 -7.65
CA ILE A 745 16.74 -20.74 -8.99
C ILE A 745 16.82 -19.51 -9.92
N SER A 746 16.57 -18.31 -9.41
CA SER A 746 16.67 -17.04 -10.16
C SER A 746 18.08 -16.82 -10.73
N LEU A 747 19.12 -17.00 -9.90
CA LEU A 747 20.52 -16.95 -10.35
C LEU A 747 20.81 -17.96 -11.47
N VAL A 748 20.39 -19.22 -11.26
CA VAL A 748 20.56 -20.30 -12.24
C VAL A 748 19.84 -19.97 -13.56
N ALA A 749 18.62 -19.45 -13.48
CA ALA A 749 17.80 -19.12 -14.64
C ALA A 749 18.40 -17.95 -15.43
N ALA A 750 18.77 -16.85 -14.76
CA ALA A 750 19.42 -15.69 -15.37
C ALA A 750 20.75 -16.09 -16.04
N TYR A 751 21.58 -16.90 -15.37
CA TYR A 751 22.87 -17.36 -15.91
C TYR A 751 22.71 -18.29 -17.12
N ILE A 752 21.83 -19.31 -17.06
CA ILE A 752 21.64 -20.26 -18.17
C ILE A 752 20.92 -19.60 -19.36
N MET A 753 20.07 -18.60 -19.13
CA MET A 753 19.38 -17.84 -20.19
C MET A 753 20.26 -16.73 -20.79
N GLY A 754 21.26 -16.24 -20.05
CA GLY A 754 22.14 -15.15 -20.42
C GLY A 754 21.48 -13.77 -20.32
N PRO A 755 22.24 -12.69 -20.51
CA PRO A 755 21.75 -11.32 -20.32
C PRO A 755 20.84 -10.84 -21.44
N ARG A 756 19.96 -9.87 -21.16
CA ARG A 756 19.17 -9.16 -22.19
C ARG A 756 20.09 -8.54 -23.26
N ILE A 757 19.61 -8.51 -24.50
CA ILE A 757 20.28 -7.84 -25.61
C ILE A 757 20.48 -6.37 -25.25
N GLY A 758 21.73 -5.89 -25.34
CA GLY A 758 22.16 -4.55 -24.96
C GLY A 758 22.68 -4.41 -23.53
N LYS A 759 22.36 -5.31 -22.58
CA LYS A 759 22.70 -5.09 -21.15
C LYS A 759 24.21 -5.03 -20.84
N PHE A 760 24.99 -5.70 -21.67
CA PHE A 760 26.45 -5.65 -21.64
C PHE A 760 26.93 -5.54 -23.09
N PRO A 761 27.47 -4.38 -23.52
CA PRO A 761 28.10 -4.24 -24.83
C PRO A 761 29.23 -5.26 -25.07
N LYS A 762 29.63 -5.44 -26.33
CA LYS A 762 30.74 -6.34 -26.72
C LYS A 762 32.08 -5.64 -26.84
N ASP A 763 32.06 -4.33 -27.06
CA ASP A 763 33.23 -3.55 -27.47
C ASP A 763 33.86 -2.75 -26.31
N ASP A 764 33.24 -2.78 -25.13
CA ASP A 764 33.84 -2.39 -23.84
C ASP A 764 33.60 -3.53 -22.81
N GLU A 765 34.58 -3.82 -21.97
CA GLU A 765 34.48 -4.88 -20.96
C GLU A 765 33.99 -4.40 -19.58
N GLU A 766 33.99 -3.09 -19.28
CA GLU A 766 33.62 -2.56 -17.96
C GLU A 766 32.21 -1.93 -17.93
N GLU A 767 31.64 -1.54 -19.07
CA GLU A 767 30.34 -0.85 -19.14
C GLU A 767 29.11 -1.79 -19.12
N SER A 768 27.97 -1.30 -18.61
CA SER A 768 26.69 -2.03 -18.58
C SER A 768 25.48 -1.10 -18.66
N ASP A 769 24.87 -1.03 -19.84
CA ASP A 769 23.73 -0.18 -20.17
C ASP A 769 22.55 -0.36 -19.21
N GLU A 770 21.92 0.72 -18.78
CA GLU A 770 20.74 0.65 -17.91
C GLU A 770 19.47 0.43 -18.74
N ILE A 771 19.04 -0.83 -18.88
CA ILE A 771 17.74 -1.17 -19.50
C ILE A 771 16.62 -0.82 -18.51
N LYS A 772 16.27 0.48 -18.48
CA LYS A 772 15.22 1.05 -17.62
C LYS A 772 13.83 0.49 -17.94
N GLY A 773 13.07 0.24 -16.89
CA GLY A 773 11.63 -0.03 -16.95
C GLY A 773 10.83 1.20 -17.36
N HIS A 774 9.55 1.00 -17.68
CA HIS A 774 8.70 2.05 -18.25
C HIS A 774 7.91 2.87 -17.21
N SER A 775 7.84 2.44 -15.95
CA SER A 775 7.02 3.11 -14.93
C SER A 775 7.52 2.84 -13.50
N VAL A 776 8.30 3.78 -12.96
CA VAL A 776 8.68 3.81 -11.54
C VAL A 776 7.44 3.77 -10.62
N PRO A 777 6.30 4.42 -10.95
CA PRO A 777 5.06 4.24 -10.20
C PRO A 777 4.62 2.78 -10.08
N PHE A 778 4.63 1.97 -11.15
CA PHE A 778 4.23 0.57 -11.01
C PHE A 778 5.23 -0.24 -10.17
N VAL A 779 6.53 0.06 -10.24
CA VAL A 779 7.52 -0.53 -9.30
C VAL A 779 7.20 -0.16 -7.85
N ALA A 780 6.86 1.09 -7.57
CA ALA A 780 6.48 1.55 -6.23
C ALA A 780 5.15 0.94 -5.75
N LEU A 781 4.12 0.87 -6.60
CA LEU A 781 2.84 0.21 -6.28
C LEU A 781 3.07 -1.26 -5.92
N GLY A 782 3.86 -1.96 -6.73
CA GLY A 782 4.25 -3.34 -6.48
C GLY A 782 5.00 -3.49 -5.14
N GLY A 783 6.00 -2.64 -4.91
CA GLY A 783 6.76 -2.59 -3.66
C GLY A 783 5.89 -2.37 -2.43
N PHE A 784 4.97 -1.40 -2.45
CA PHE A 784 4.05 -1.15 -1.32
C PHE A 784 3.09 -2.32 -1.07
N ILE A 785 2.55 -2.95 -2.12
CA ILE A 785 1.69 -4.13 -1.98
C ILE A 785 2.48 -5.33 -1.42
N LEU A 786 3.74 -5.52 -1.85
CA LEU A 786 4.61 -6.55 -1.28
C LEU A 786 4.95 -6.27 0.19
N MET A 787 5.26 -5.02 0.56
CA MET A 787 5.51 -4.64 1.96
C MET A 787 4.28 -4.87 2.84
N PHE A 788 3.08 -4.52 2.36
CA PHE A 788 1.80 -4.82 3.01
C PHE A 788 1.59 -6.33 3.19
N GLY A 789 1.82 -7.11 2.13
CA GLY A 789 1.68 -8.57 2.17
C GLY A 789 2.70 -9.26 3.09
N PHE A 790 3.95 -8.78 3.15
CA PHE A 790 4.99 -9.34 4.02
C PHE A 790 4.64 -9.29 5.52
N LEU A 791 3.82 -8.33 5.96
CA LEU A 791 3.33 -8.26 7.33
C LEU A 791 2.43 -9.46 7.65
N ALA A 792 1.51 -9.80 6.75
CA ALA A 792 0.66 -11.00 6.86
C ALA A 792 1.44 -12.30 6.59
N PHE A 793 2.45 -12.27 5.73
CA PHE A 793 3.35 -13.40 5.45
C PHE A 793 4.09 -13.84 6.71
N ASN A 794 4.75 -12.91 7.40
CA ASN A 794 5.48 -13.20 8.62
C ASN A 794 4.55 -13.35 9.83
N GLY A 795 3.55 -12.48 10.01
CA GLY A 795 2.59 -12.60 11.13
C GLY A 795 1.73 -13.87 11.05
N GLY A 796 1.24 -14.21 9.86
CA GLY A 796 0.42 -15.42 9.64
C GLY A 796 1.19 -16.72 9.86
N SER A 797 2.53 -16.70 9.79
CA SER A 797 3.37 -17.89 9.98
C SER A 797 3.33 -18.48 11.39
N GLN A 798 2.72 -17.81 12.38
CA GLN A 798 2.41 -18.43 13.66
C GLN A 798 1.44 -19.60 13.49
N ALA A 799 0.56 -19.53 12.48
CA ALA A 799 -0.42 -20.53 12.07
C ALA A 799 -1.44 -21.00 13.14
N ASP A 800 -1.37 -20.43 14.34
CA ASP A 800 -2.30 -20.56 15.45
C ASP A 800 -2.42 -19.19 16.13
N ILE A 801 -3.61 -18.86 16.63
CA ILE A 801 -3.91 -17.61 17.33
C ILE A 801 -4.57 -17.85 18.70
N VAL A 802 -4.81 -19.10 19.12
CA VAL A 802 -5.72 -19.38 20.26
C VAL A 802 -4.98 -19.77 21.55
N LYS A 803 -3.70 -20.13 21.50
CA LYS A 803 -2.90 -20.38 22.72
C LYS A 803 -2.47 -19.07 23.40
N PRO A 804 -2.14 -19.04 24.70
CA PRO A 804 -1.79 -17.80 25.40
C PRO A 804 -0.57 -17.10 24.77
N GLY A 805 -0.73 -15.83 24.37
CA GLY A 805 0.33 -14.99 23.84
C GLY A 805 0.65 -15.16 22.35
N GLU A 806 -0.10 -15.97 21.59
CA GLU A 806 0.12 -16.12 20.14
C GLU A 806 -0.07 -14.78 19.41
N GLY A 807 -1.04 -13.96 19.83
CA GLY A 807 -1.30 -12.63 19.28
C GLY A 807 -0.13 -11.64 19.43
N ASP A 808 0.59 -11.70 20.56
CA ASP A 808 1.80 -10.90 20.76
C ASP A 808 2.95 -11.36 19.86
N ILE A 809 3.07 -12.67 19.61
CA ILE A 809 4.09 -13.23 18.70
C ILE A 809 3.79 -12.85 17.24
N VAL A 810 2.51 -12.85 16.84
CA VAL A 810 2.04 -12.36 15.54
C VAL A 810 2.41 -10.89 15.35
N ALA A 811 2.15 -10.06 16.36
CA ALA A 811 2.46 -8.63 16.33
C ALA A 811 3.97 -8.34 16.36
N LEU A 812 4.74 -9.01 17.22
CA LEU A 812 6.20 -8.92 17.29
C LEU A 812 6.82 -9.25 15.92
N SER A 813 6.31 -10.29 15.25
CA SER A 813 6.72 -10.68 13.90
C SER A 813 6.52 -9.55 12.89
N MET A 814 5.37 -8.86 12.91
CA MET A 814 5.10 -7.70 12.04
C MET A 814 6.04 -6.51 12.33
N VAL A 815 6.20 -6.16 13.62
CA VAL A 815 7.08 -5.08 14.08
C VAL A 815 8.52 -5.31 13.64
N ASN A 816 9.06 -6.51 13.92
CA ASN A 816 10.42 -6.89 13.53
C ASN A 816 10.60 -6.88 12.01
N THR A 817 9.60 -7.35 11.26
CA THR A 817 9.63 -7.40 9.79
C THR A 817 9.78 -6.00 9.19
N PHE A 818 8.96 -5.04 9.63
CA PHE A 818 9.04 -3.68 9.09
C PHE A 818 10.25 -2.89 9.62
N LEU A 819 10.70 -3.12 10.86
CA LEU A 819 11.97 -2.57 11.35
C LEU A 819 13.15 -3.06 10.50
N CYS A 820 13.23 -4.36 10.18
CA CYS A 820 14.28 -4.89 9.30
C CYS A 820 14.26 -4.24 7.91
N GLY A 821 13.07 -4.07 7.32
CA GLY A 821 12.91 -3.37 6.04
C GLY A 821 13.34 -1.90 6.11
N ALA A 822 12.97 -1.18 7.18
CA ALA A 822 13.37 0.20 7.39
C ALA A 822 14.90 0.36 7.54
N PHE A 823 15.55 -0.47 8.37
CA PHE A 823 17.00 -0.41 8.53
C PHE A 823 17.75 -0.82 7.25
N ALA A 824 17.29 -1.83 6.51
CA ALA A 824 17.87 -2.18 5.21
C ALA A 824 17.74 -1.03 4.20
N SER A 825 16.58 -0.36 4.16
CA SER A 825 16.32 0.83 3.34
C SER A 825 17.31 1.95 3.67
N PHE A 826 17.45 2.33 4.93
CA PHE A 826 18.40 3.38 5.35
C PHE A 826 19.84 3.02 5.06
N THR A 827 20.27 1.80 5.36
CA THR A 827 21.64 1.34 5.11
C THR A 827 21.99 1.45 3.63
N TYR A 828 21.12 0.97 2.74
CA TYR A 828 21.35 1.09 1.30
C TYR A 828 21.33 2.54 0.84
N LEU A 829 20.28 3.29 1.20
CA LEU A 829 20.04 4.66 0.74
C LEU A 829 21.17 5.62 1.15
N ILE A 830 21.66 5.51 2.39
CA ILE A 830 22.77 6.32 2.90
C ILE A 830 24.07 5.98 2.19
N ILE A 831 24.40 4.68 2.01
CA ILE A 831 25.62 4.27 1.32
C ILE A 831 25.56 4.68 -0.16
N HIS A 832 24.40 4.54 -0.82
CA HIS A 832 24.19 4.96 -2.20
C HIS A 832 24.41 6.48 -2.35
N TYR A 833 23.85 7.29 -1.45
CA TYR A 833 24.04 8.74 -1.48
C TYR A 833 25.50 9.14 -1.21
N ILE A 834 26.19 8.48 -0.28
CA ILE A 834 27.62 8.72 -0.01
C ILE A 834 28.50 8.35 -1.22
N THR A 835 28.10 7.35 -2.02
CA THR A 835 28.91 6.83 -3.14
C THR A 835 28.57 7.42 -4.51
N HIS A 836 27.36 7.94 -4.73
CA HIS A 836 26.91 8.48 -6.03
C HIS A 836 26.26 9.88 -5.94
N GLY A 837 26.09 10.46 -4.75
CA GLY A 837 25.48 11.79 -4.56
C GLY A 837 23.97 11.88 -4.84
N LYS A 838 23.29 10.74 -5.04
CA LYS A 838 21.88 10.65 -5.44
C LYS A 838 21.08 9.71 -4.53
N TRP A 839 19.77 9.95 -4.41
CA TRP A 839 18.86 9.17 -3.57
C TRP A 839 17.97 8.25 -4.43
N THR A 840 18.22 6.95 -4.44
CA THR A 840 17.47 5.98 -5.28
C THR A 840 16.16 5.53 -4.62
N LEU A 841 15.08 5.38 -5.40
CA LEU A 841 13.83 4.74 -4.96
C LEU A 841 13.88 3.24 -5.22
N LEU A 842 14.17 2.85 -6.47
CA LEU A 842 14.02 1.47 -6.95
C LEU A 842 14.87 0.50 -6.13
N LEU A 843 16.13 0.86 -5.90
CA LEU A 843 17.09 0.04 -5.17
C LEU A 843 16.82 0.11 -3.65
N THR A 844 16.17 1.16 -3.16
CA THR A 844 15.70 1.25 -1.76
C THR A 844 14.46 0.39 -1.50
N ILE A 845 13.55 0.22 -2.47
CA ILE A 845 12.48 -0.79 -2.39
C ILE A 845 13.09 -2.19 -2.31
N ASN A 846 14.04 -2.52 -3.19
CA ASN A 846 14.72 -3.83 -3.17
C ASN A 846 15.48 -4.06 -1.86
N ALA A 847 16.15 -3.04 -1.31
CA ALA A 847 16.76 -3.11 0.01
C ALA A 847 15.72 -3.36 1.12
N CYS A 848 14.59 -2.65 1.11
CA CYS A 848 13.49 -2.86 2.06
C CYS A 848 12.99 -4.31 2.04
N LEU A 849 12.67 -4.82 0.85
CA LEU A 849 12.22 -6.19 0.66
C LEU A 849 13.28 -7.20 1.08
N THR A 850 14.57 -6.95 0.85
CA THR A 850 15.66 -7.80 1.36
C THR A 850 15.65 -7.86 2.90
N GLY A 851 15.43 -6.71 3.57
CA GLY A 851 15.29 -6.65 5.03
C GLY A 851 14.10 -7.46 5.55
N MET A 852 12.94 -7.36 4.90
CA MET A 852 11.75 -8.15 5.25
C MET A 852 11.97 -9.65 5.02
N VAL A 853 12.61 -10.02 3.90
CA VAL A 853 13.01 -11.40 3.58
C VAL A 853 13.99 -11.98 4.62
N SER A 854 14.91 -11.17 5.16
CA SER A 854 15.79 -11.60 6.26
C SER A 854 15.05 -11.75 7.59
N ALA A 855 13.99 -10.99 7.83
CA ALA A 855 13.18 -11.12 9.03
C ALA A 855 12.42 -12.46 9.10
N CYS A 856 12.07 -13.06 7.95
CA CYS A 856 11.23 -14.26 7.87
C CYS A 856 11.77 -15.45 8.72
N ALA A 857 13.09 -15.59 8.89
CA ALA A 857 13.65 -16.72 9.65
C ALA A 857 13.38 -16.67 11.17
N GLY A 858 13.26 -15.48 11.76
CA GLY A 858 13.30 -15.32 13.23
C GLY A 858 12.65 -14.07 13.82
N CYS A 859 11.85 -13.33 13.05
CA CYS A 859 11.08 -12.17 13.53
C CYS A 859 10.15 -12.47 14.72
N ASN A 860 9.80 -13.73 14.96
CA ASN A 860 8.93 -14.15 16.06
C ASN A 860 9.64 -14.43 17.39
N ARG A 861 10.99 -14.39 17.44
CA ARG A 861 11.80 -14.80 18.60
C ARG A 861 12.98 -13.88 18.88
N MET A 862 12.88 -12.62 18.47
CA MET A 862 13.94 -11.63 18.52
C MET A 862 13.38 -10.32 19.11
N GLU A 863 14.11 -9.69 20.02
CA GLU A 863 13.77 -8.34 20.49
C GLU A 863 13.81 -7.31 19.35
N PRO A 864 12.96 -6.26 19.37
CA PRO A 864 12.96 -5.18 18.36
C PRO A 864 14.32 -4.53 18.07
N TRP A 865 15.25 -4.50 19.03
CA TRP A 865 16.61 -3.99 18.78
C TRP A 865 17.44 -4.88 17.84
N GLY A 866 17.14 -6.18 17.76
CA GLY A 866 17.80 -7.11 16.84
C GLY A 866 17.56 -6.76 15.37
N SER A 867 16.38 -6.20 15.05
CA SER A 867 16.05 -5.75 13.69
C SER A 867 16.98 -4.68 13.13
N PHE A 868 17.66 -3.90 13.99
CA PHE A 868 18.73 -3.00 13.55
C PHE A 868 19.85 -3.77 12.85
N PHE A 869 20.34 -4.85 13.46
CA PHE A 869 21.44 -5.64 12.91
C PHE A 869 21.00 -6.53 11.76
N VAL A 870 19.81 -7.13 11.83
CA VAL A 870 19.23 -7.93 10.73
C VAL A 870 19.03 -7.05 9.50
N GLY A 871 18.33 -5.92 9.63
CA GLY A 871 18.08 -5.00 8.52
C GLY A 871 19.36 -4.37 7.95
N THR A 872 20.27 -3.90 8.81
CA THR A 872 21.56 -3.34 8.34
C THR A 872 22.38 -4.38 7.57
N GLY A 873 22.45 -5.62 8.06
CA GLY A 873 23.12 -6.72 7.35
C GLY A 873 22.46 -7.04 6.02
N ALA A 874 21.13 -7.06 5.95
CA ALA A 874 20.38 -7.28 4.72
C ALA A 874 20.65 -6.20 3.66
N GLY A 875 20.64 -4.91 4.04
CA GLY A 875 20.96 -3.80 3.14
C GLY A 875 22.40 -3.85 2.59
N LEU A 876 23.36 -4.26 3.42
CA LEU A 876 24.75 -4.49 2.99
C LEU A 876 24.89 -5.70 2.04
N ILE A 877 24.16 -6.78 2.30
CA ILE A 877 24.22 -8.01 1.48
C ILE A 877 23.52 -7.80 0.12
N TYR A 878 22.39 -7.10 0.09
CA TYR A 878 21.76 -6.67 -1.17
C TYR A 878 22.72 -5.82 -2.01
N LEU A 879 23.35 -4.80 -1.41
CA LEU A 879 24.35 -3.95 -2.07
C LEU A 879 25.55 -4.75 -2.60
N ALA A 880 26.02 -5.75 -1.87
CA ALA A 880 27.13 -6.60 -2.28
C ALA A 880 26.74 -7.53 -3.44
N LEU A 881 25.57 -8.17 -3.37
CA LEU A 881 25.13 -9.16 -4.37
C LEU A 881 24.64 -8.52 -5.67
N SER A 882 23.91 -7.41 -5.63
CA SER A 882 23.53 -6.67 -6.85
C SER A 882 24.78 -6.20 -7.62
N LYS A 883 25.77 -5.63 -6.92
CA LYS A 883 27.07 -5.27 -7.51
C LYS A 883 27.88 -6.49 -7.98
N LEU A 884 27.72 -7.66 -7.37
CA LEU A 884 28.35 -8.90 -7.83
C LEU A 884 27.72 -9.42 -9.13
N MET A 885 26.39 -9.35 -9.28
CA MET A 885 25.68 -9.79 -10.49
C MET A 885 26.14 -9.01 -11.72
N ILE A 886 26.22 -7.68 -11.61
CA ILE A 886 26.75 -6.81 -12.67
C ILE A 886 28.20 -7.17 -13.01
N ARG A 887 29.07 -7.36 -12.01
CA ARG A 887 30.48 -7.78 -12.21
C ARG A 887 30.64 -9.15 -12.86
N LEU A 888 29.71 -10.08 -12.62
CA LEU A 888 29.68 -11.40 -13.25
C LEU A 888 28.98 -11.39 -14.63
N LYS A 889 28.55 -10.21 -15.10
CA LYS A 889 27.75 -10.01 -16.33
C LYS A 889 26.47 -10.84 -16.38
N ILE A 890 25.84 -11.04 -15.21
CA ILE A 890 24.55 -11.71 -15.05
C ILE A 890 23.47 -10.63 -14.91
N ASP A 891 22.55 -10.58 -15.87
CA ASP A 891 21.40 -9.68 -15.87
C ASP A 891 20.22 -10.34 -15.13
N ASP A 892 19.96 -9.83 -13.93
CA ASP A 892 18.75 -10.09 -13.16
C ASP A 892 17.92 -8.78 -13.16
N PRO A 893 16.90 -8.66 -14.03
CA PRO A 893 16.17 -7.40 -14.25
C PRO A 893 15.51 -6.79 -13.01
N LEU A 894 15.33 -7.57 -11.92
CA LEU A 894 14.66 -7.17 -10.69
C LEU A 894 15.55 -7.29 -9.43
N ASP A 895 16.83 -7.67 -9.58
CA ASP A 895 17.69 -8.14 -8.47
C ASP A 895 17.10 -9.34 -7.68
N ALA A 896 16.27 -10.20 -8.29
CA ALA A 896 15.55 -11.27 -7.60
C ALA A 896 16.48 -12.22 -6.80
N PHE A 897 17.67 -12.52 -7.33
CA PHE A 897 18.71 -13.24 -6.58
C PHE A 897 19.23 -12.45 -5.37
N ALA A 898 19.59 -11.17 -5.53
CA ALA A 898 20.19 -10.38 -4.46
C ALA A 898 19.18 -10.08 -3.34
N VAL A 899 17.90 -9.86 -3.68
CA VAL A 899 16.81 -9.69 -2.72
C VAL A 899 16.49 -11.01 -2.01
N HIS A 900 16.15 -12.07 -2.76
CA HIS A 900 15.58 -13.28 -2.15
C HIS A 900 16.62 -14.29 -1.67
N ALA A 901 17.67 -14.55 -2.44
CA ALA A 901 18.76 -15.43 -1.97
C ALA A 901 19.69 -14.69 -0.99
N GLY A 902 19.97 -13.41 -1.22
CA GLY A 902 20.75 -12.58 -0.29
C GLY A 902 20.07 -12.38 1.06
N GLY A 903 18.84 -11.88 1.04
CA GLY A 903 18.03 -11.74 2.24
C GLY A 903 17.75 -13.07 2.93
N GLY A 904 17.50 -14.13 2.14
CA GLY A 904 17.19 -15.46 2.64
C GLY A 904 18.38 -16.13 3.36
N PHE A 905 19.56 -16.06 2.75
CA PHE A 905 20.81 -16.50 3.39
C PHE A 905 21.08 -15.73 4.68
N TRP A 906 20.94 -14.41 4.67
CA TRP A 906 21.21 -13.60 5.87
C TRP A 906 20.20 -13.84 6.99
N GLY A 907 18.91 -14.04 6.67
CA GLY A 907 17.88 -14.35 7.66
C GLY A 907 18.19 -15.63 8.44
N LEU A 908 18.49 -16.72 7.72
CA LEU A 908 18.80 -18.02 8.32
C LEU A 908 20.02 -18.02 9.25
N ILE A 909 21.00 -17.12 9.01
CA ILE A 909 22.17 -16.92 9.85
C ILE A 909 21.85 -16.00 11.03
N SER A 910 21.27 -14.83 10.74
CA SER A 910 21.01 -13.78 11.75
C SER A 910 19.96 -14.19 12.79
N ALA A 911 19.01 -15.06 12.42
CA ALA A 911 18.09 -15.67 13.38
C ALA A 911 18.81 -16.47 14.49
N VAL A 912 19.93 -17.13 14.21
CA VAL A 912 20.73 -17.83 15.25
C VAL A 912 21.55 -16.85 16.09
N VAL A 913 21.86 -15.68 15.55
CA VAL A 913 22.67 -14.67 16.24
C VAL A 913 21.82 -13.88 17.24
N PHE A 914 20.63 -13.42 16.84
CA PHE A 914 19.84 -12.43 17.57
C PHE A 914 18.56 -12.94 18.24
N ALA A 915 18.16 -14.20 18.06
CA ALA A 915 17.06 -14.78 18.83
C ALA A 915 17.36 -14.82 20.35
N HIS A 916 16.33 -14.88 21.20
CA HIS A 916 16.49 -14.93 22.66
C HIS A 916 17.32 -16.13 23.17
N ASP A 917 17.35 -17.24 22.42
CA ASP A 917 18.17 -18.45 22.64
C ASP A 917 19.44 -18.48 21.76
N GLY A 918 19.70 -17.39 21.04
CA GLY A 918 20.78 -17.21 20.08
C GLY A 918 22.13 -16.85 20.69
N ILE A 919 23.14 -16.77 19.82
CA ILE A 919 24.55 -16.58 20.19
C ILE A 919 24.76 -15.33 21.04
N VAL A 920 24.09 -14.21 20.75
CA VAL A 920 24.28 -12.95 21.50
C VAL A 920 23.82 -13.09 22.96
N TYR A 921 22.68 -13.74 23.21
CA TYR A 921 22.19 -13.97 24.56
C TYR A 921 23.05 -14.98 25.32
N ALA A 922 23.42 -16.10 24.70
CA ALA A 922 24.35 -17.08 25.30
C ALA A 922 25.71 -16.45 25.67
N VAL A 923 26.23 -15.52 24.86
CA VAL A 923 27.44 -14.73 25.16
C VAL A 923 27.23 -13.78 26.34
N PHE A 924 26.09 -13.06 26.41
CA PHE A 924 25.79 -12.21 27.56
C PHE A 924 25.60 -13.02 28.86
N HIS A 925 24.95 -14.18 28.81
CA HIS A 925 24.82 -15.09 29.94
C HIS A 925 26.18 -15.60 30.42
N ALA A 926 27.10 -15.88 29.49
CA ALA A 926 28.46 -16.33 29.80
C ALA A 926 29.28 -15.23 30.50
N PHE A 927 29.24 -13.99 29.99
CA PHE A 927 29.87 -12.84 30.65
C PHE A 927 29.21 -12.48 31.98
N GLY A 928 27.89 -12.68 32.12
CA GLY A 928 27.15 -12.54 33.37
C GLY A 928 27.38 -13.65 34.39
N GLY A 929 28.19 -14.66 34.07
CA GLY A 929 28.49 -15.79 34.97
C GLY A 929 27.32 -16.73 35.23
N GLN A 930 26.31 -16.76 34.35
CA GLN A 930 25.12 -17.59 34.54
C GLN A 930 25.43 -19.09 34.44
N ARG A 931 24.81 -19.88 35.31
CA ARG A 931 25.02 -21.33 35.39
C ARG A 931 24.23 -22.06 34.30
N GLY A 932 24.86 -22.20 33.14
CA GLY A 932 24.30 -22.87 31.96
C GLY A 932 24.96 -22.40 30.67
N ALA A 933 25.39 -21.13 30.66
CA ALA A 933 25.85 -20.39 29.49
C ALA A 933 26.94 -21.06 28.63
N GLY A 934 27.82 -21.89 29.22
CA GLY A 934 28.81 -22.65 28.44
C GLY A 934 28.20 -23.76 27.57
N HIS A 935 27.07 -24.33 27.98
CA HIS A 935 26.27 -25.26 27.18
C HIS A 935 25.37 -24.50 26.21
N GLU A 936 24.73 -23.40 26.63
CA GLU A 936 23.96 -22.51 25.75
C GLU A 936 24.81 -22.02 24.57
N LEU A 937 26.04 -21.57 24.82
CA LEU A 937 26.96 -21.11 23.78
C LEU A 937 27.35 -22.22 22.80
N ALA A 938 27.62 -23.43 23.30
CA ALA A 938 27.90 -24.60 22.46
C ALA A 938 26.66 -25.02 21.63
N GLN A 939 25.47 -24.92 22.22
CA GLN A 939 24.18 -25.16 21.58
C GLN A 939 23.92 -24.14 20.47
N SER A 940 24.10 -22.83 20.71
CA SER A 940 23.91 -21.79 19.69
C SER A 940 24.92 -21.89 18.53
N PHE A 941 26.17 -22.29 18.80
CA PHE A 941 27.16 -22.54 17.73
C PHE A 941 26.88 -23.83 16.94
N ALA A 942 26.41 -24.89 17.60
CA ALA A 942 25.94 -26.10 16.90
C ALA A 942 24.72 -25.78 16.01
N GLN A 943 23.79 -24.96 16.52
CA GLN A 943 22.61 -24.49 15.80
C GLN A 943 23.01 -23.67 14.55
N LEU A 944 24.03 -22.83 14.64
CA LEU A 944 24.59 -22.12 13.47
C LEU A 944 25.18 -23.11 12.44
N GLY A 945 25.89 -24.13 12.90
CA GLY A 945 26.39 -25.21 12.05
C GLY A 945 25.27 -25.97 11.32
N TRP A 946 24.16 -26.26 12.02
CA TRP A 946 22.98 -26.92 11.43
C TRP A 946 22.32 -26.05 10.36
N GLN A 947 22.17 -24.75 10.59
CA GLN A 947 21.65 -23.81 9.59
C GLN A 947 22.51 -23.77 8.33
N PHE A 948 23.85 -23.83 8.43
CA PHE A 948 24.71 -23.92 7.24
C PHE A 948 24.49 -25.21 6.43
N VAL A 949 24.29 -26.36 7.08
CA VAL A 949 23.93 -27.61 6.41
C VAL A 949 22.58 -27.48 5.68
N CYS A 950 21.59 -26.87 6.34
CA CYS A 950 20.27 -26.62 5.77
C CYS A 950 20.31 -25.66 4.57
N ILE A 951 21.05 -24.54 4.67
CA ILE A 951 21.31 -23.59 3.58
C ILE A 951 21.89 -24.32 2.36
N ILE A 952 22.92 -25.15 2.56
CA ILE A 952 23.57 -25.91 1.48
C ILE A 952 22.57 -26.89 0.86
N ALA A 953 21.75 -27.58 1.66
CA ALA A 953 20.74 -28.50 1.15
C ALA A 953 19.66 -27.80 0.30
N ILE A 954 19.14 -26.65 0.76
CA ILE A 954 18.16 -25.84 0.03
C ILE A 954 18.71 -25.41 -1.33
N ILE A 955 19.90 -24.78 -1.35
CA ILE A 955 20.54 -24.31 -2.59
C ILE A 955 20.81 -25.50 -3.52
N THR A 956 21.38 -26.58 -3.00
CA THR A 956 21.73 -27.77 -3.79
C THR A 956 20.49 -28.39 -4.43
N TRP A 957 19.42 -28.62 -3.67
CA TRP A 957 18.18 -29.21 -4.18
C TRP A 957 17.50 -28.33 -5.23
N SER A 958 17.38 -27.03 -4.94
CA SER A 958 16.74 -26.05 -5.83
C SER A 958 17.49 -25.96 -7.17
N CYS A 959 18.82 -25.90 -7.14
CA CYS A 959 19.64 -25.83 -8.34
C CYS A 959 19.71 -27.18 -9.09
N PHE A 960 19.79 -28.31 -8.36
CA PHE A 960 19.97 -29.65 -8.95
C PHE A 960 18.85 -30.03 -9.92
N TRP A 961 17.59 -29.68 -9.63
CA TRP A 961 16.48 -29.99 -10.52
C TRP A 961 16.32 -28.99 -11.66
N LEU A 962 16.55 -27.70 -11.42
CA LEU A 962 16.31 -26.66 -12.42
C LEU A 962 17.46 -26.53 -13.44
N ILE A 963 18.71 -26.83 -13.07
CA ILE A 963 19.84 -26.82 -14.02
C ILE A 963 19.61 -27.77 -15.21
N PRO A 964 19.33 -29.09 -15.03
CA PRO A 964 19.04 -30.00 -16.15
C PRO A 964 17.84 -29.57 -16.98
N ILE A 965 16.80 -29.01 -16.35
CA ILE A 965 15.57 -28.57 -17.02
C ILE A 965 15.85 -27.36 -17.92
N PHE A 966 16.51 -26.32 -17.42
CA PHE A 966 16.87 -25.17 -18.23
C PHE A 966 17.89 -25.51 -19.33
N LEU A 967 18.85 -26.42 -19.07
CA LEU A 967 19.77 -26.92 -20.10
C LEU A 967 19.04 -27.73 -21.18
N PHE A 968 18.04 -28.54 -20.82
CA PHE A 968 17.19 -29.26 -21.78
C PHE A 968 16.35 -28.28 -22.61
N LEU A 969 15.67 -27.33 -21.97
CA LEU A 969 14.88 -26.28 -22.64
C LEU A 969 15.75 -25.42 -23.58
N ARG A 970 17.01 -25.14 -23.19
CA ARG A 970 18.01 -24.47 -24.05
C ARG A 970 18.37 -25.33 -25.25
N LYS A 971 18.63 -26.62 -25.05
CA LYS A 971 18.99 -27.59 -26.12
C LYS A 971 17.89 -27.75 -27.17
N ILE A 972 16.61 -27.66 -26.78
CA ILE A 972 15.46 -27.75 -27.72
C ILE A 972 15.01 -26.38 -28.27
N GLY A 973 15.73 -25.29 -27.99
CA GLY A 973 15.39 -23.94 -28.49
C GLY A 973 14.11 -23.37 -27.89
N LYS A 974 13.79 -23.70 -26.63
CA LYS A 974 12.58 -23.27 -25.92
C LYS A 974 12.82 -22.51 -24.62
N LEU A 975 14.07 -22.21 -24.26
CA LEU A 975 14.42 -21.43 -23.05
C LEU A 975 14.18 -19.92 -23.20
N ARG A 976 14.65 -19.35 -24.31
CA ARG A 976 14.71 -17.91 -24.58
C ARG A 976 14.02 -17.62 -25.91
N VAL A 977 13.34 -16.48 -26.01
CA VAL A 977 12.65 -16.07 -27.25
C VAL A 977 13.67 -15.76 -28.38
N PRO A 978 13.24 -15.76 -29.65
CA PRO A 978 14.09 -15.30 -30.75
C PRO A 978 14.54 -13.84 -30.58
N GLU A 979 15.74 -13.52 -31.05
CA GLU A 979 16.39 -12.20 -30.92
C GLU A 979 15.47 -11.03 -31.34
N GLN A 980 14.81 -11.16 -32.49
CA GLN A 980 13.84 -10.18 -33.00
C GLN A 980 12.63 -9.97 -32.07
N VAL A 981 12.18 -11.01 -31.35
CA VAL A 981 11.05 -10.92 -30.41
C VAL A 981 11.48 -10.25 -29.10
N GLU A 982 12.71 -10.49 -28.63
CA GLU A 982 13.24 -9.80 -27.46
C GLU A 982 13.50 -8.30 -27.74
N VAL A 983 13.99 -7.97 -28.94
CA VAL A 983 14.19 -6.58 -29.38
C VAL A 983 12.87 -5.85 -29.58
N ASN A 984 11.87 -6.48 -30.22
CA ASN A 984 10.58 -5.84 -30.50
C ASN A 984 9.61 -5.87 -29.30
N GLY A 985 9.80 -6.77 -28.33
CA GLY A 985 8.90 -6.98 -27.19
C GLY A 985 7.93 -8.13 -27.40
N LEU A 986 7.57 -8.78 -26.29
CA LEU A 986 6.83 -10.03 -26.29
C LEU A 986 5.32 -9.84 -26.47
N ASP A 987 4.75 -8.70 -26.11
CA ASP A 987 3.29 -8.51 -26.00
C ASP A 987 2.55 -8.87 -27.29
N ILE A 988 2.80 -8.12 -28.37
CA ILE A 988 2.13 -8.33 -29.65
C ILE A 988 2.63 -9.61 -30.35
N PHE A 989 3.91 -9.98 -30.17
CA PHE A 989 4.51 -11.17 -30.80
C PHE A 989 4.13 -12.51 -30.13
N LYS A 990 3.59 -12.51 -28.91
CA LYS A 990 3.15 -13.72 -28.19
C LYS A 990 1.65 -13.76 -27.93
N HIS A 991 1.05 -12.62 -27.59
CA HIS A 991 -0.35 -12.52 -27.14
C HIS A 991 -1.25 -11.78 -28.13
N GLY A 992 -0.68 -11.03 -29.08
CA GLY A 992 -1.42 -10.30 -30.11
C GLY A 992 -2.12 -9.03 -29.62
N GLU A 993 -1.92 -8.66 -28.37
CA GLU A 993 -2.57 -7.52 -27.71
C GLU A 993 -1.55 -6.63 -26.97
N SER A 994 -1.89 -5.35 -26.79
CA SER A 994 -1.07 -4.35 -26.11
C SER A 994 -1.77 -3.86 -24.85
N ALA A 995 -1.00 -3.70 -23.76
CA ALA A 995 -1.51 -3.26 -22.46
C ALA A 995 -2.01 -1.80 -22.45
N TYR A 996 -1.60 -1.03 -23.47
CA TYR A 996 -1.89 0.39 -23.69
C TYR A 996 -2.14 0.61 -25.19
N PRO A 997 -2.78 1.72 -25.61
CA PRO A 997 -2.86 2.08 -27.02
C PRO A 997 -1.47 2.15 -27.68
N LEU A 998 -1.37 1.77 -28.97
CA LEU A 998 -0.08 1.67 -29.67
C LEU A 998 0.71 2.99 -29.71
N HIS A 999 0.04 4.15 -29.77
CA HIS A 999 0.68 5.46 -29.69
C HIS A 999 1.27 5.79 -28.31
N ALA A 1000 0.99 4.99 -27.28
CA ALA A 1000 1.58 5.05 -25.95
C ALA A 1000 2.63 3.93 -25.70
N TYR A 1001 2.90 3.06 -26.69
CA TYR A 1001 3.95 2.05 -26.59
C TYR A 1001 5.34 2.68 -26.85
N GLY A 1002 6.02 3.04 -25.76
CA GLY A 1002 7.40 3.54 -25.81
C GLY A 1002 8.46 2.47 -26.14
N HIS A 1003 9.72 2.88 -26.10
CA HIS A 1003 10.92 2.04 -26.26
C HIS A 1003 11.07 1.33 -27.62
N GLY A 1004 10.94 2.07 -28.72
CA GLY A 1004 11.30 1.61 -30.07
C GLY A 1004 10.25 0.74 -30.75
N TRP A 1005 8.96 0.93 -30.41
CA TRP A 1005 7.89 0.48 -31.29
C TRP A 1005 7.79 1.41 -32.50
N HIS A 1006 8.06 0.83 -33.66
CA HIS A 1006 7.71 1.39 -34.95
C HIS A 1006 6.53 0.57 -35.49
N GLU A 1007 5.52 1.22 -36.07
CA GLU A 1007 4.56 0.48 -36.89
C GLU A 1007 5.31 -0.19 -38.04
N PHE A 1008 4.99 -1.45 -38.31
CA PHE A 1008 5.50 -2.13 -39.49
C PHE A 1008 4.79 -1.55 -40.72
N GLU A 1009 5.39 -0.52 -41.34
CA GLU A 1009 5.19 -0.32 -42.77
C GLU A 1009 5.50 -1.65 -43.47
N ALA A 1010 4.54 -2.20 -44.21
CA ALA A 1010 4.70 -3.43 -44.96
C ALA A 1010 5.52 -3.19 -46.24
N THR A 1011 6.68 -2.53 -46.12
CA THR A 1011 7.59 -2.23 -47.24
C THR A 1011 8.02 -3.53 -47.88
N THR A 1012 7.50 -3.78 -49.08
CA THR A 1012 7.70 -5.02 -49.82
C THR A 1012 9.07 -4.99 -50.49
N GLN A 1013 10.14 -5.16 -49.71
CA GLN A 1013 11.50 -5.23 -50.23
C GLN A 1013 11.68 -6.50 -51.07
N VAL A 1014 11.49 -6.35 -52.38
CA VAL A 1014 11.72 -7.40 -53.38
C VAL A 1014 13.23 -7.63 -53.50
N VAL A 1015 13.76 -8.54 -52.69
CA VAL A 1015 15.17 -8.96 -52.72
C VAL A 1015 15.47 -9.66 -54.06
N PRO A 1016 16.48 -9.22 -54.84
CA PRO A 1016 16.85 -9.87 -56.09
C PRO A 1016 17.30 -11.33 -55.91
N ASN A 1017 16.86 -12.19 -56.83
CA ASN A 1017 16.84 -13.64 -56.67
C ASN A 1017 18.23 -14.30 -56.71
N ALA A 1018 18.65 -14.99 -55.65
CA ALA A 1018 19.98 -15.62 -55.52
C ALA A 1018 19.94 -17.10 -55.08
N LYS A 1019 19.52 -17.99 -55.99
CA LYS A 1019 19.80 -19.45 -56.05
C LYS A 1019 19.59 -20.30 -54.76
N LYS A 1020 18.44 -20.98 -54.74
CA LYS A 1020 18.08 -22.18 -53.94
C LYS A 1020 19.23 -23.02 -53.34
N LYS A 1021 19.12 -23.31 -52.04
CA LYS A 1021 19.12 -24.69 -51.52
C LYS A 1021 18.00 -24.84 -50.49
N SER A 1022 17.42 -26.03 -50.40
CA SER A 1022 16.11 -26.26 -49.75
C SER A 1022 16.22 -26.94 -48.39
N VAL A 1023 15.57 -26.35 -47.39
CA VAL A 1023 15.04 -27.04 -46.20
C VAL A 1023 13.60 -26.53 -46.02
N ARG A 1024 12.65 -27.42 -45.75
CA ARG A 1024 11.27 -27.03 -45.39
C ARG A 1024 11.23 -26.60 -43.93
N VAL A 1025 10.56 -25.49 -43.67
CA VAL A 1025 10.02 -25.13 -42.36
C VAL A 1025 8.58 -24.71 -42.63
N ASP A 1026 7.62 -25.53 -42.18
CA ASP A 1026 6.20 -25.29 -42.46
C ASP A 1026 5.68 -24.22 -41.48
N THR A 1027 5.62 -22.96 -41.94
CA THR A 1027 5.19 -21.78 -41.17
C THR A 1027 4.16 -20.92 -41.92
N GLU A 1028 3.21 -21.55 -42.59
CA GLU A 1028 2.03 -20.88 -43.17
C GLU A 1028 0.97 -20.53 -42.10
N MET A 1029 1.32 -19.67 -41.14
CA MET A 1029 0.36 -19.10 -40.18
C MET A 1029 0.79 -17.72 -39.62
N SER A 1030 1.34 -16.85 -40.47
CA SER A 1030 1.70 -15.48 -40.07
C SER A 1030 1.68 -14.49 -41.23
N LEU A 1031 0.52 -13.84 -41.44
CA LEU A 1031 0.36 -12.52 -42.10
C LEU A 1031 -1.12 -12.10 -42.05
N GLU A 1032 -2.04 -12.95 -42.52
CA GLU A 1032 -3.49 -12.67 -42.52
C GLU A 1032 -4.04 -12.39 -41.12
N HIS A 1033 -3.54 -13.08 -40.09
CA HIS A 1033 -3.96 -12.86 -38.70
C HIS A 1033 -3.55 -11.49 -38.15
N LEU A 1034 -2.40 -10.94 -38.60
CA LEU A 1034 -1.96 -9.59 -38.22
C LEU A 1034 -2.83 -8.54 -38.92
N ALA A 1035 -3.13 -8.73 -40.21
CA ALA A 1035 -4.07 -7.89 -40.94
C ALA A 1035 -5.47 -7.90 -40.30
N ALA A 1036 -5.99 -9.06 -39.92
CA ALA A 1036 -7.31 -9.19 -39.30
C ALA A 1036 -7.40 -8.58 -37.88
N VAL A 1037 -6.30 -8.54 -37.12
CA VAL A 1037 -6.23 -7.81 -35.84
C VAL A 1037 -6.20 -6.29 -36.10
N TYR A 1038 -5.46 -5.84 -37.11
CA TYR A 1038 -5.46 -4.43 -37.51
C TYR A 1038 -6.84 -3.97 -38.01
N GLU A 1039 -7.51 -4.72 -38.89
CA GLU A 1039 -8.87 -4.40 -39.36
C GLU A 1039 -9.90 -4.34 -38.21
N ARG A 1040 -9.81 -5.25 -37.22
CA ARG A 1040 -10.71 -5.24 -36.05
C ARG A 1040 -10.47 -4.10 -35.07
N THR A 1041 -9.32 -3.42 -35.15
CA THR A 1041 -8.97 -2.30 -34.26
C THR A 1041 -8.99 -0.94 -34.96
N SER A 1042 -8.92 -0.90 -36.30
CA SER A 1042 -8.87 0.32 -37.12
C SER A 1042 -10.15 0.64 -37.91
N SER A 1043 -11.20 -0.20 -37.85
CA SER A 1043 -12.42 -0.07 -38.65
C SER A 1043 -13.40 1.03 -38.19
N VAL A 1044 -12.97 2.28 -38.26
CA VAL A 1044 -13.84 3.48 -38.28
C VAL A 1044 -13.57 4.26 -39.58
N PRO A 1045 -14.36 4.03 -40.65
CA PRO A 1045 -14.09 4.67 -41.95
C PRO A 1045 -14.48 6.15 -41.96
N TYR A 1046 -13.61 6.98 -42.54
CA TYR A 1046 -13.87 8.39 -42.84
C TYR A 1046 -13.36 8.72 -44.24
N GLU A 1047 -14.24 8.71 -45.23
CA GLU A 1047 -13.95 9.18 -46.60
C GLU A 1047 -14.19 10.70 -46.70
N GLN A 1048 -13.36 11.41 -47.47
CA GLN A 1048 -13.39 12.87 -47.56
C GLN A 1048 -13.10 13.44 -48.96
N GLU A 1049 -14.03 13.28 -49.89
CA GLU A 1049 -14.15 14.07 -51.15
C GLU A 1049 -15.61 13.99 -51.65
N THR A 1050 -16.19 14.92 -52.42
CA THR A 1050 -15.74 16.24 -52.90
C THR A 1050 -16.96 17.18 -52.94
N THR A 1051 -16.85 18.44 -52.48
CA THR A 1051 -18.00 19.39 -52.50
C THR A 1051 -17.72 20.66 -53.31
N LYS A 1052 -17.79 20.59 -54.65
CA LYS A 1052 -17.83 21.81 -55.48
C LYS A 1052 -18.51 21.68 -56.85
N ARG A 1053 -19.81 21.35 -56.88
CA ARG A 1053 -20.71 21.67 -58.02
C ARG A 1053 -22.19 21.65 -57.63
N LEU A 1054 -22.97 22.52 -58.28
CA LEU A 1054 -24.43 22.48 -58.41
C LEU A 1054 -25.28 22.63 -57.14
N PHE A 1055 -25.41 23.87 -56.66
CA PHE A 1055 -26.71 24.36 -56.15
C PHE A 1055 -27.13 25.62 -56.90
N ASP A 1056 -27.50 25.44 -58.18
CA ASP A 1056 -28.15 26.48 -58.99
C ASP A 1056 -29.22 25.84 -59.89
N ALA A 1057 -30.27 25.30 -59.23
CA ALA A 1057 -31.33 24.53 -59.89
C ALA A 1057 -32.72 24.72 -59.23
N SER A 1058 -33.39 25.80 -59.62
CA SER A 1058 -34.86 25.86 -59.83
C SER A 1058 -35.83 25.51 -58.68
N ARG A 1059 -36.41 26.56 -58.07
CA ARG A 1059 -37.79 26.53 -57.55
C ARG A 1059 -38.81 26.20 -58.67
N LYS A 1060 -39.56 25.10 -58.56
CA LYS A 1060 -40.84 24.69 -59.26
C LYS A 1060 -41.13 23.23 -58.85
N ASN A 1061 -42.33 22.68 -58.64
CA ASN A 1061 -43.75 23.08 -58.66
C ASN A 1061 -44.43 22.31 -57.48
N SER A 1062 -45.31 22.85 -56.63
CA SER A 1062 -46.72 23.25 -56.82
C SER A 1062 -47.74 22.11 -57.06
N ARG A 1063 -48.79 22.04 -56.20
CA ARG A 1063 -50.02 21.18 -56.27
C ARG A 1063 -49.83 19.72 -55.78
N ALA A 1064 -50.80 19.04 -55.14
CA ALA A 1064 -52.23 19.32 -54.90
C ALA A 1064 -52.76 18.87 -53.50
N ARG A 1065 -54.03 19.20 -53.17
CA ARG A 1065 -54.84 18.70 -52.01
C ARG A 1065 -55.72 17.49 -52.41
N PRO A 1066 -56.36 16.72 -51.49
CA PRO A 1066 -57.57 17.09 -50.69
C PRO A 1066 -57.27 17.25 -49.17
N GLN A 1067 -58.01 17.93 -48.26
CA GLN A 1067 -59.43 17.88 -47.81
C GLN A 1067 -59.83 16.58 -47.06
N VAL A 1068 -60.54 16.57 -45.91
CA VAL A 1068 -61.10 17.60 -44.98
C VAL A 1068 -61.32 16.94 -43.57
N GLY A 1069 -61.56 17.58 -42.41
CA GLY A 1069 -61.73 18.99 -41.98
C GLY A 1069 -60.98 19.25 -40.65
N GLU A 1070 -61.51 19.35 -39.41
CA GLU A 1070 -62.71 19.93 -38.74
C GLU A 1070 -62.93 19.23 -37.36
N TYR A 1071 -63.39 19.78 -36.21
CA TYR A 1071 -63.76 21.13 -35.67
C TYR A 1071 -63.00 21.31 -34.30
N VAL A 1072 -62.27 22.42 -34.02
CA VAL A 1072 -62.67 23.60 -33.18
C VAL A 1072 -62.71 23.34 -31.64
N THR A 1073 -62.04 24.11 -30.75
CA THR A 1073 -62.27 25.53 -30.37
C THR A 1073 -61.03 26.34 -29.87
N SER A 1074 -61.15 27.67 -29.96
CA SER A 1074 -60.60 28.74 -29.08
C SER A 1074 -59.11 28.82 -28.66
N ASN A 1075 -58.38 29.72 -29.34
CA ASN A 1075 -57.45 30.71 -28.77
C ASN A 1075 -58.31 31.91 -28.17
N PRO A 1076 -57.85 33.15 -27.79
CA PRO A 1076 -56.58 33.84 -28.07
C PRO A 1076 -56.00 34.81 -26.99
N LYS A 1077 -54.91 35.52 -27.41
CA LYS A 1077 -54.41 36.86 -27.02
C LYS A 1077 -53.27 36.89 -25.97
N LYS A 1078 -52.30 37.83 -25.99
CA LYS A 1078 -51.76 38.86 -26.95
C LYS A 1078 -50.45 39.43 -26.29
N SER A 1079 -49.51 40.16 -26.90
CA SER A 1079 -49.16 40.50 -28.29
C SER A 1079 -47.87 41.34 -28.37
N THR A 1080 -47.11 41.25 -29.48
CA THR A 1080 -46.42 42.36 -30.24
C THR A 1080 -45.41 43.30 -29.54
N SER A 1081 -44.35 43.84 -30.17
CA SER A 1081 -43.85 43.76 -31.57
C SER A 1081 -42.54 44.59 -31.77
N TYR A 1082 -41.69 44.20 -32.74
CA TYR A 1082 -41.04 45.02 -33.81
C TYR A 1082 -40.21 46.30 -33.39
N GLN A 1083 -39.13 46.72 -34.06
CA GLN A 1083 -38.39 46.23 -35.24
C GLN A 1083 -36.97 46.84 -35.32
N VAL A 1084 -36.05 46.15 -36.03
CA VAL A 1084 -35.08 46.64 -37.04
C VAL A 1084 -34.55 48.08 -36.93
N TYR A 1085 -33.21 48.24 -36.92
CA TYR A 1085 -32.46 48.82 -38.06
C TYR A 1085 -31.02 48.29 -38.13
N ASP A 1086 -30.41 48.46 -39.31
CA ASP A 1086 -29.12 47.92 -39.76
C ASP A 1086 -28.31 49.03 -40.47
N SER A 1087 -27.06 48.71 -40.82
CA SER A 1087 -26.17 49.38 -41.79
C SER A 1087 -25.12 50.41 -41.30
N ASN A 1088 -23.90 50.14 -41.78
CA ASN A 1088 -22.84 51.04 -42.27
C ASN A 1088 -22.04 51.91 -41.26
N ASP A 1089 -20.77 51.61 -40.99
CA ASP A 1089 -19.56 51.73 -41.87
C ASP A 1089 -18.80 53.06 -41.60
N LYS A 1090 -17.46 52.94 -41.51
CA LYS A 1090 -16.39 53.95 -41.69
C LYS A 1090 -15.61 54.60 -40.53
N ASP A 1091 -14.30 54.64 -40.83
CA ASP A 1091 -13.24 55.61 -40.55
C ASP A 1091 -12.65 55.82 -39.13
N ASN A 1092 -11.42 55.30 -38.97
CA ASN A 1092 -10.16 56.06 -38.77
C ASN A 1092 -10.18 57.22 -37.72
N GLU A 1093 -9.35 57.24 -36.66
CA GLU A 1093 -7.88 57.21 -36.67
C GLU A 1093 -7.21 56.99 -35.28
N ASN A 1094 -5.96 56.54 -35.31
CA ASN A 1094 -4.81 56.82 -34.44
C ASN A 1094 -5.01 57.43 -33.03
N GLY A 1095 -4.51 56.71 -32.00
CA GLY A 1095 -4.18 57.30 -30.69
C GLY A 1095 -3.30 56.39 -29.83
N ARG A 1096 -2.05 56.78 -29.57
CA ARG A 1096 -1.16 56.08 -28.61
C ARG A 1096 -1.56 56.44 -27.17
N ILE A 1097 -1.62 55.46 -26.29
CA ILE A 1097 -0.66 55.23 -25.17
C ILE A 1097 -0.79 53.77 -24.72
#